data_AF-A0A8C7XGF5-F1
#
_entry.id   AF-A0A8C7XGF5-F1
#
_cell.length_a   1.000
_cell.length_b   1.000
_cell.length_c   1.000
_cell.angle_alpha   90.00
_cell.angle_beta   90.00
_cell.angle_gamma   90.00
#
_symmetry.space_group_name_H-M   'P 1'
#
loop_
_entity.id
_entity.type
_entity.pdbx_description
1 polymer ?
#
loop_
_entity_poly.entity_id
_entity_poly.type
_entity_poly.pdbx_seq_one_letter_code
_entity_poly.pdbx_strand_id
1 'polypeptide(L)'
;HSCNTLELVEHLSKLSFKMHLFVFQSYKIINFAPTLLQIIMSEQVEFPVRQAAAIYLKNMVSQYWQDREPCVGEVVFPFNIHENDRQQIRDHMVEAIIRSPESIRAQLTVCLRVIIKHDFPGRWTAVVDKISMYLQSQNTSGWYGSLLALYQLVKTYEYRKAEERQPLLAAMQIFLPRIQQLVSQLLVDSTIFSVLVQKQILKVFHALVQYSLPLQLISNTVMTQWMEVFRSTMDRDVPAETLEVDEDDRPELAWWKCKKWAMRILTRLFERYGSPGNVTQDYSEFADFFLKTYAVGIQQVLLKVVDQHRQRHYVTPRVLQLCLNYLSQGLSHSLTWKHIKPHMQTICQDVIFPLMCYKDEDERLWQEDPYEYVRMKFNLYDDHALPVTAAQSLLCKAARKRRQVLPQMMEFCHHTLMDPSADPRRQDGALHCIGVLADLLLKKQVYREQMELMLQNYVFPLLNSPSCYLRARSCWMLHCFSLLRFHDEVALRNAVELVKQDLLDDKEMPVKVEAAIALQTLVSNQEQAKLYIRPYIRPVMQELLHVIRETENDDLTNVIQKMICVYNQEMAAIAVDMTQNLVGGAQLARGAIFDMFYSSVSQLFFARPPLGKRKCFALCDPGVGQHLAVRLHTTPPLSLLLTQPRVTVDRSSCRDGDSKVSGCYKLCDRTDNRKPIVDQIFFQALSRCHLRPHVKFSHLLITCA
;
A
#
# COMPACT_ATOMS: atom_id res chain seq x y z
N HIS A 1 -22.66 -29.74 31.89
CA HIS A 1 -22.62 -29.53 30.42
C HIS A 1 -21.27 -28.99 29.94
N SER A 2 -20.65 -28.02 30.61
CA SER A 2 -19.33 -27.46 30.25
C SER A 2 -18.15 -28.46 30.29
N CYS A 3 -18.10 -29.40 31.23
CA CYS A 3 -17.06 -30.46 31.28
C CYS A 3 -17.07 -31.39 30.06
N ASN A 4 -18.25 -31.82 29.60
CA ASN A 4 -18.35 -32.74 28.47
C ASN A 4 -17.88 -32.11 27.16
N THR A 5 -18.03 -30.80 26.99
CA THR A 5 -17.50 -30.05 25.84
C THR A 5 -15.97 -29.98 25.82
N LEU A 6 -15.33 -29.81 26.98
CA LEU A 6 -13.87 -29.78 27.11
C LEU A 6 -13.25 -31.15 26.81
N GLU A 7 -13.83 -32.22 27.34
CA GLU A 7 -13.39 -33.60 27.04
C GLU A 7 -13.61 -33.95 25.56
N LEU A 8 -14.72 -33.53 24.96
CA LEU A 8 -14.94 -33.71 23.52
C LEU A 8 -13.90 -32.96 22.68
N VAL A 9 -13.59 -31.71 23.04
CA VAL A 9 -12.58 -30.89 22.35
C VAL A 9 -11.19 -31.51 22.50
N GLU A 10 -10.84 -32.03 23.67
CA GLU A 10 -9.57 -32.69 23.91
C GLU A 10 -9.47 -34.03 23.15
N HIS A 11 -10.56 -34.80 23.10
CA HIS A 11 -10.63 -36.06 22.37
C HIS A 11 -10.59 -35.85 20.85
N LEU A 12 -11.28 -34.83 20.33
CA LEU A 12 -11.22 -34.41 18.92
C LEU A 12 -9.83 -33.87 18.56
N SER A 13 -9.18 -33.13 19.46
CA SER A 13 -7.80 -32.66 19.28
C SER A 13 -6.81 -33.83 19.23
N LYS A 14 -6.94 -34.81 20.12
CA LYS A 14 -6.14 -36.05 20.11
C LYS A 14 -6.38 -36.89 18.86
N LEU A 15 -7.63 -36.99 18.38
CA LEU A 15 -7.93 -37.67 17.11
C LEU A 15 -7.34 -36.92 15.91
N SER A 16 -7.46 -35.60 15.88
CA SER A 16 -6.87 -34.74 14.85
C SER A 16 -5.36 -34.89 14.82
N PHE A 17 -4.70 -34.90 15.98
CA PHE A 17 -3.26 -35.12 16.10
C PHE A 17 -2.84 -36.52 15.61
N LYS A 18 -3.57 -37.57 15.99
CA LYS A 18 -3.31 -38.94 15.49
C LYS A 18 -3.54 -39.07 13.99
N MET A 19 -4.58 -38.44 13.45
CA MET A 19 -4.85 -38.40 12.01
C MET A 19 -3.75 -37.63 11.27
N HIS A 20 -3.30 -36.51 11.83
CA HIS A 20 -2.17 -35.76 11.30
C HIS A 20 -0.88 -36.58 11.33
N LEU A 21 -0.63 -37.34 12.40
CA LEU A 21 0.53 -38.23 12.53
C LEU A 21 0.48 -39.39 11.53
N PHE A 22 -0.69 -40.00 11.32
CA PHE A 22 -0.87 -41.07 10.34
C PHE A 22 -0.68 -40.59 8.91
N VAL A 23 -1.25 -39.43 8.59
CA VAL A 23 -1.04 -38.76 7.30
C VAL A 23 0.43 -38.31 7.14
N PHE A 24 1.09 -37.90 8.21
CA PHE A 24 2.52 -37.60 8.26
C PHE A 24 3.41 -38.86 8.15
N GLN A 25 2.90 -40.05 8.43
CA GLN A 25 3.62 -41.29 8.13
C GLN A 25 3.37 -41.76 6.69
N SER A 26 2.19 -41.44 6.14
CA SER A 26 1.73 -41.91 4.84
C SER A 26 2.16 -41.03 3.65
N TYR A 27 2.57 -39.77 3.87
CA TYR A 27 2.92 -38.86 2.76
C TYR A 27 4.11 -39.33 1.90
N LYS A 28 4.93 -40.25 2.43
CA LYS A 28 6.07 -40.85 1.72
C LYS A 28 5.69 -42.05 0.85
N ILE A 29 4.43 -42.51 0.91
CA ILE A 29 3.94 -43.64 0.14
C ILE A 29 3.74 -43.21 -1.32
N ILE A 30 4.25 -44.02 -2.26
CA ILE A 30 4.02 -43.83 -3.71
C ILE A 30 2.52 -43.95 -4.00
N ASN A 31 2.00 -43.12 -4.90
CA ASN A 31 0.57 -42.93 -5.21
C ASN A 31 -0.24 -42.21 -4.11
N PHE A 32 0.34 -41.76 -3.02
CA PHE A 32 -0.41 -40.99 -2.01
C PHE A 32 -0.95 -39.67 -2.58
N ALA A 33 -0.11 -38.93 -3.32
CA ALA A 33 -0.49 -37.64 -3.88
C ALA A 33 -1.58 -37.74 -4.99
N PRO A 34 -1.49 -38.68 -5.94
CA PRO A 34 -2.57 -38.97 -6.88
C PRO A 34 -3.85 -39.45 -6.20
N THR A 35 -3.76 -40.28 -5.14
CA THR A 35 -4.94 -40.75 -4.40
C THR A 35 -5.68 -39.60 -3.74
N LEU A 36 -4.96 -38.62 -3.17
CA LEU A 36 -5.58 -37.39 -2.66
C LEU A 36 -6.34 -36.65 -3.76
N LEU A 37 -5.78 -36.54 -4.97
CA LEU A 37 -6.46 -35.91 -6.10
C LEU A 37 -7.73 -36.68 -6.51
N GLN A 38 -7.70 -38.01 -6.49
CA GLN A 38 -8.88 -38.84 -6.74
C GLN A 38 -9.97 -38.64 -5.67
N ILE A 39 -9.60 -38.56 -4.39
CA ILE A 39 -10.53 -38.26 -3.29
C ILE A 39 -11.18 -36.90 -3.50
N ILE A 40 -10.39 -35.87 -3.86
CA ILE A 40 -10.90 -34.51 -4.13
C ILE A 40 -11.92 -34.52 -5.28
N MET A 41 -11.68 -35.32 -6.31
CA MET A 41 -12.54 -35.43 -7.50
C MET A 41 -13.75 -36.34 -7.31
N SER A 42 -13.76 -37.21 -6.29
CA SER A 42 -14.86 -38.15 -6.05
C SER A 42 -16.06 -37.43 -5.45
N GLU A 43 -17.21 -37.51 -6.14
CA GLU A 43 -18.48 -36.97 -5.65
C GLU A 43 -19.09 -37.84 -4.53
N GLN A 44 -18.61 -39.07 -4.36
CA GLN A 44 -19.06 -39.98 -3.30
C GLN A 44 -18.47 -39.60 -1.92
N VAL A 45 -17.43 -38.77 -1.88
CA VAL A 45 -16.78 -38.33 -0.64
C VAL A 45 -17.42 -37.03 -0.17
N GLU A 46 -17.68 -36.94 1.14
CA GLU A 46 -18.26 -35.74 1.74
C GLU A 46 -17.38 -34.49 1.50
N PHE A 47 -18.04 -33.34 1.29
CA PHE A 47 -17.38 -32.09 0.96
C PHE A 47 -16.28 -31.65 1.97
N PRO A 48 -16.47 -31.74 3.30
CA PRO A 48 -15.42 -31.37 4.25
C PRO A 48 -14.13 -32.19 4.08
N VAL A 49 -14.26 -33.49 3.77
CA VAL A 49 -13.13 -34.39 3.53
C VAL A 49 -12.42 -34.02 2.23
N ARG A 50 -13.17 -33.74 1.16
CA ARG A 50 -12.61 -33.27 -0.12
C ARG A 50 -11.85 -31.95 0.04
N GLN A 51 -12.40 -31.01 0.81
CA GLN A 51 -11.76 -29.74 1.09
C GLN A 51 -10.48 -29.90 1.92
N ALA A 52 -10.49 -30.75 2.95
CA ALA A 52 -9.31 -31.07 3.74
C ALA A 52 -8.22 -31.73 2.88
N ALA A 53 -8.59 -32.68 2.02
CA ALA A 53 -7.69 -33.33 1.07
C ALA A 53 -7.06 -32.31 0.10
N ALA A 54 -7.84 -31.34 -0.40
CA ALA A 54 -7.33 -30.28 -1.28
C ALA A 54 -6.35 -29.35 -0.58
N ILE A 55 -6.60 -28.98 0.68
CA ILE A 55 -5.68 -28.19 1.50
C ILE A 55 -4.38 -28.97 1.74
N TYR A 56 -4.49 -30.26 2.04
CA TYR A 56 -3.33 -31.12 2.27
C TYR A 56 -2.50 -31.27 0.99
N LEU A 57 -3.13 -31.58 -0.14
CA LEU A 57 -2.46 -31.70 -1.44
C LEU A 57 -1.74 -30.39 -1.80
N LYS A 58 -2.36 -29.23 -1.57
CA LYS A 58 -1.72 -27.92 -1.76
C LYS A 58 -0.46 -27.78 -0.91
N ASN A 59 -0.52 -28.09 0.37
CA ASN A 59 0.64 -27.99 1.26
C ASN A 59 1.76 -28.94 0.79
N MET A 60 1.40 -30.15 0.38
CA MET A 60 2.35 -31.16 -0.09
C MET A 60 3.02 -30.75 -1.41
N VAL A 61 2.26 -30.29 -2.41
CA VAL A 61 2.82 -29.74 -3.67
C VAL A 61 3.69 -28.51 -3.40
N SER A 62 3.24 -27.59 -2.55
CA SER A 62 4.01 -26.37 -2.24
C SER A 62 5.35 -26.68 -1.57
N GLN A 63 5.42 -27.75 -0.78
CA GLN A 63 6.63 -28.11 -0.04
C GLN A 63 7.56 -29.04 -0.83
N TYR A 64 7.01 -30.04 -1.52
CA TYR A 64 7.77 -31.21 -2.01
C TYR A 64 7.76 -31.39 -3.54
N TRP A 65 7.21 -30.42 -4.29
CA TRP A 65 7.22 -30.47 -5.77
C TRP A 65 8.55 -30.03 -6.38
N GLN A 66 9.21 -29.02 -5.81
CA GLN A 66 10.56 -28.66 -6.24
C GLN A 66 11.54 -29.69 -5.67
N ASP A 67 12.38 -30.26 -6.53
CA ASP A 67 13.47 -31.14 -6.10
C ASP A 67 14.39 -30.34 -5.17
N ARG A 68 14.40 -30.70 -3.88
CA ARG A 68 15.31 -30.12 -2.89
C ARG A 68 16.58 -30.95 -2.81
N GLU A 69 17.73 -30.28 -2.82
CA GLU A 69 19.03 -30.88 -2.53
C GLU A 69 19.30 -30.80 -1.01
N PRO A 70 20.06 -31.74 -0.44
CA PRO A 70 20.47 -31.67 0.97
C PRO A 70 21.37 -30.44 1.21
N CYS A 71 21.26 -29.83 2.40
CA CYS A 71 22.17 -28.76 2.80
C CYS A 71 23.61 -29.28 2.84
N VAL A 72 24.59 -28.40 2.59
CA VAL A 72 26.02 -28.76 2.64
C VAL A 72 26.35 -29.33 4.03
N GLY A 73 26.60 -30.64 4.11
CA GLY A 73 26.90 -31.37 5.36
C GLY A 73 25.78 -32.30 5.87
N GLU A 74 24.58 -32.27 5.28
CA GLU A 74 23.50 -33.22 5.58
C GLU A 74 23.51 -34.38 4.58
N VAL A 75 23.39 -35.62 5.08
CA VAL A 75 23.35 -36.86 4.26
C VAL A 75 21.91 -37.27 3.92
N VAL A 76 20.92 -36.63 4.53
CA VAL A 76 19.50 -36.99 4.37
C VAL A 76 18.91 -36.22 3.20
N PHE A 77 18.55 -36.94 2.14
CA PHE A 77 17.79 -36.35 1.04
C PHE A 77 16.41 -35.92 1.54
N PRO A 78 16.02 -34.65 1.30
CA PRO A 78 14.68 -34.21 1.61
C PRO A 78 13.66 -34.98 0.76
N PHE A 79 12.48 -35.24 1.33
CA PHE A 79 11.42 -35.90 0.59
C PHE A 79 10.97 -35.03 -0.59
N ASN A 80 10.89 -35.65 -1.76
CA ASN A 80 10.34 -35.09 -2.99
C ASN A 80 9.24 -36.03 -3.49
N ILE A 81 8.16 -35.46 -4.03
CA ILE A 81 7.10 -36.27 -4.65
C ILE A 81 7.69 -37.02 -5.83
N HIS A 82 7.48 -38.34 -5.88
CA HIS A 82 8.02 -39.21 -6.92
C HIS A 82 7.53 -38.78 -8.32
N GLU A 83 8.35 -38.91 -9.36
CA GLU A 83 8.03 -38.40 -10.69
C GLU A 83 6.78 -39.07 -11.31
N ASN A 84 6.54 -40.35 -11.02
CA ASN A 84 5.31 -41.04 -11.44
C ASN A 84 4.04 -40.39 -10.83
N ASP A 85 4.09 -40.02 -9.56
CA ASP A 85 3.00 -39.33 -8.87
C ASP A 85 2.82 -37.91 -9.45
N ARG A 86 3.93 -37.21 -9.72
CA ARG A 86 3.90 -35.90 -10.37
C ARG A 86 3.24 -35.98 -11.74
N GLN A 87 3.57 -36.98 -12.54
CA GLN A 87 2.96 -37.20 -13.86
C GLN A 87 1.46 -37.41 -13.76
N GLN A 88 0.99 -38.30 -12.87
CA GLN A 88 -0.45 -38.51 -12.66
C GLN A 88 -1.19 -37.23 -12.21
N ILE A 89 -0.56 -36.42 -11.35
CA ILE A 89 -1.12 -35.14 -10.93
C ILE A 89 -1.20 -34.17 -12.11
N ARG A 90 -0.13 -34.02 -12.88
CA ARG A 90 -0.11 -33.21 -14.11
C ARG A 90 -1.19 -33.68 -15.09
N ASP A 91 -1.45 -34.98 -15.14
CA ASP A 91 -2.41 -35.53 -16.06
C ASP A 91 -3.87 -35.21 -15.72
N HIS A 92 -4.19 -34.92 -14.46
CA HIS A 92 -5.58 -34.72 -14.03
C HIS A 92 -5.85 -33.35 -13.38
N MET A 93 -4.83 -32.50 -13.20
CA MET A 93 -4.97 -31.23 -12.48
C MET A 93 -5.95 -30.26 -13.15
N VAL A 94 -5.96 -30.18 -14.48
CA VAL A 94 -6.85 -29.27 -15.22
C VAL A 94 -8.30 -29.73 -15.09
N GLU A 95 -8.56 -31.01 -15.30
CA GLU A 95 -9.86 -31.68 -15.09
C GLU A 95 -10.37 -31.49 -13.67
N ALA A 96 -9.49 -31.65 -12.67
CA ALA A 96 -9.83 -31.48 -11.27
C ALA A 96 -10.30 -30.04 -10.98
N ILE A 97 -9.63 -29.03 -11.54
CA ILE A 97 -10.05 -27.62 -11.40
C ILE A 97 -11.41 -27.38 -12.08
N ILE A 98 -11.65 -27.98 -13.24
CA ILE A 98 -12.93 -27.80 -13.96
C ILE A 98 -14.10 -28.39 -13.17
N ARG A 99 -13.96 -29.61 -12.64
CA ARG A 99 -15.05 -30.34 -11.98
C ARG A 99 -15.28 -29.93 -10.52
N SER A 100 -14.32 -29.27 -9.89
CA SER A 100 -14.41 -28.94 -8.47
C SER A 100 -15.31 -27.74 -8.17
N PRO A 101 -15.88 -27.62 -6.95
CA PRO A 101 -16.52 -26.40 -6.45
C PRO A 101 -15.50 -25.29 -6.11
N GLU A 102 -15.97 -24.05 -5.91
CA GLU A 102 -15.12 -22.87 -5.77
C GLU A 102 -14.05 -22.97 -4.66
N SER A 103 -14.41 -23.44 -3.47
CA SER A 103 -13.49 -23.60 -2.33
C SER A 103 -12.31 -24.53 -2.66
N ILE A 104 -12.58 -25.63 -3.36
CA ILE A 104 -11.59 -26.62 -3.78
C ILE A 104 -10.78 -26.08 -4.97
N ARG A 105 -11.42 -25.43 -5.96
CA ARG A 105 -10.72 -24.75 -7.07
C ARG A 105 -9.68 -23.74 -6.55
N ALA A 106 -10.02 -23.00 -5.50
CA ALA A 106 -9.10 -22.03 -4.90
C ALA A 106 -7.81 -22.71 -4.40
N GLN A 107 -7.89 -23.92 -3.83
CA GLN A 107 -6.70 -24.67 -3.41
C GLN A 107 -5.96 -25.28 -4.61
N LEU A 108 -6.67 -25.93 -5.53
CA LEU A 108 -6.07 -26.59 -6.71
C LEU A 108 -5.36 -25.61 -7.65
N THR A 109 -5.88 -24.40 -7.81
CA THR A 109 -5.21 -23.37 -8.62
C THR A 109 -3.89 -22.89 -8.01
N VAL A 110 -3.72 -22.96 -6.68
CA VAL A 110 -2.43 -22.73 -6.02
C VAL A 110 -1.47 -23.88 -6.32
N CYS A 111 -1.93 -25.14 -6.24
CA CYS A 111 -1.14 -26.30 -6.66
C CYS A 111 -0.66 -26.14 -8.11
N LEU A 112 -1.58 -25.83 -9.01
CA LEU A 112 -1.29 -25.66 -10.43
C LEU A 112 -0.23 -24.57 -10.68
N ARG A 113 -0.28 -23.45 -9.95
CA ARG A 113 0.75 -22.40 -10.09
C ARG A 113 2.14 -22.94 -9.72
N VAL A 114 2.25 -23.69 -8.63
CA VAL A 114 3.54 -24.28 -8.21
C VAL A 114 4.04 -25.26 -9.28
N ILE A 115 3.17 -26.14 -9.77
CA ILE A 115 3.50 -27.12 -10.81
C ILE A 115 4.00 -26.40 -12.07
N ILE A 116 3.25 -25.41 -12.58
CA ILE A 116 3.65 -24.63 -13.77
C ILE A 116 5.00 -23.94 -13.55
N LYS A 117 5.23 -23.35 -12.37
CA LYS A 117 6.47 -22.63 -12.07
C LYS A 117 7.72 -23.49 -12.21
N HIS A 118 7.62 -24.77 -11.86
CA HIS A 118 8.76 -25.69 -11.86
C HIS A 118 8.82 -26.59 -13.11
N ASP A 119 7.68 -26.90 -13.72
CA ASP A 119 7.60 -27.90 -14.79
C ASP A 119 7.35 -27.30 -16.17
N PHE A 120 6.81 -26.08 -16.31
CA PHE A 120 6.58 -25.43 -17.61
C PHE A 120 7.69 -24.43 -17.95
N PRO A 121 8.20 -24.41 -19.20
CA PRO A 121 7.81 -25.23 -20.35
C PRO A 121 8.55 -26.58 -20.45
N GLY A 122 9.46 -26.91 -19.53
CA GLY A 122 10.35 -28.07 -19.66
C GLY A 122 9.63 -29.42 -19.59
N ARG A 123 9.24 -29.86 -18.39
CA ARG A 123 8.67 -31.19 -18.13
C ARG A 123 7.18 -31.30 -18.46
N TRP A 124 6.46 -30.19 -18.63
CA TRP A 124 5.01 -30.21 -18.83
C TRP A 124 4.49 -29.19 -19.85
N THR A 125 4.74 -29.45 -21.13
CA THR A 125 4.16 -28.66 -22.24
C THR A 125 2.67 -28.93 -22.46
N ALA A 126 2.23 -30.17 -22.19
CA ALA A 126 0.85 -30.64 -22.43
C ALA A 126 -0.25 -29.86 -21.69
N VAL A 127 0.11 -29.04 -20.69
CA VAL A 127 -0.84 -28.12 -20.04
C VAL A 127 -1.48 -27.15 -21.03
N VAL A 128 -0.75 -26.72 -22.06
CA VAL A 128 -1.25 -25.83 -23.11
C VAL A 128 -2.30 -26.56 -23.94
N ASP A 129 -2.04 -27.79 -24.35
CA ASP A 129 -2.96 -28.59 -25.15
C ASP A 129 -4.26 -28.87 -24.39
N LYS A 130 -4.18 -29.24 -23.11
CA LYS A 130 -5.37 -29.47 -22.27
C LYS A 130 -6.22 -28.22 -22.08
N ILE A 131 -5.60 -27.08 -21.77
CA ILE A 131 -6.33 -25.82 -21.65
C ILE A 131 -7.02 -25.48 -22.98
N SER A 132 -6.31 -25.68 -24.10
CA SER A 132 -6.84 -25.41 -25.45
C SER A 132 -8.05 -26.29 -25.76
N MET A 133 -7.96 -27.60 -25.50
CA MET A 133 -9.03 -28.57 -25.73
C MET A 133 -10.33 -28.15 -25.03
N TYR A 134 -10.28 -27.81 -23.73
CA TYR A 134 -11.47 -27.41 -22.99
C TYR A 134 -12.01 -26.02 -23.39
N LEU A 135 -11.14 -25.07 -23.75
CA LEU A 135 -11.57 -23.75 -24.25
C LEU A 135 -12.21 -23.79 -25.64
N GLN A 136 -11.85 -24.78 -26.46
CA GLN A 136 -12.43 -25.01 -27.78
C GLN A 136 -13.69 -25.88 -27.72
N SER A 137 -13.90 -26.63 -26.63
CA SER A 137 -15.07 -27.48 -26.47
C SER A 137 -16.39 -26.66 -26.50
N GLN A 138 -17.43 -27.27 -27.06
CA GLN A 138 -18.79 -26.71 -27.07
C GLN A 138 -19.42 -26.69 -25.66
N ASN A 139 -18.86 -27.46 -24.73
CA ASN A 139 -19.33 -27.52 -23.35
C ASN A 139 -18.85 -26.28 -22.58
N THR A 140 -19.75 -25.34 -22.33
CA THR A 140 -19.45 -24.08 -21.66
C THR A 140 -19.04 -24.26 -20.20
N SER A 141 -19.38 -25.40 -19.57
CA SER A 141 -19.04 -25.68 -18.17
C SER A 141 -17.53 -25.78 -17.92
N GLY A 142 -16.75 -26.17 -18.94
CA GLY A 142 -15.29 -26.25 -18.85
C GLY A 142 -14.58 -24.90 -18.88
N TRP A 143 -15.19 -23.88 -19.51
CA TRP A 143 -14.50 -22.63 -19.85
C TRP A 143 -13.93 -21.91 -18.63
N TYR A 144 -14.72 -21.80 -17.55
CA TYR A 144 -14.27 -21.08 -16.36
C TYR A 144 -13.05 -21.77 -15.71
N GLY A 145 -13.07 -23.10 -15.57
CA GLY A 145 -11.95 -23.87 -15.02
C GLY A 145 -10.69 -23.77 -15.88
N SER A 146 -10.83 -23.84 -17.21
CA SER A 146 -9.72 -23.67 -18.14
C SER A 146 -9.11 -22.27 -18.09
N LEU A 147 -9.94 -21.23 -17.94
CA LEU A 147 -9.47 -19.85 -17.79
C LEU A 147 -8.80 -19.61 -16.43
N LEU A 148 -9.21 -20.32 -15.38
CA LEU A 148 -8.48 -20.33 -14.10
C LEU A 148 -7.09 -20.95 -14.28
N ALA A 149 -6.99 -22.06 -15.01
CA ALA A 149 -5.71 -22.69 -15.32
C ALA A 149 -4.80 -21.79 -16.18
N LEU A 150 -5.35 -21.20 -17.25
CA LEU A 150 -4.65 -20.22 -18.10
C LEU A 150 -4.17 -19.01 -17.28
N TYR A 151 -4.98 -18.52 -16.35
CA TYR A 151 -4.58 -17.43 -15.48
C TYR A 151 -3.37 -17.80 -14.61
N GLN A 152 -3.28 -19.03 -14.09
CA GLN A 152 -2.08 -19.44 -13.35
C GLN A 152 -0.85 -19.50 -14.25
N LEU A 153 -1.01 -19.97 -15.50
CA LEU A 153 0.08 -19.94 -16.50
C LEU A 153 0.60 -18.52 -16.70
N VAL A 154 -0.27 -17.57 -17.04
CA VAL A 154 0.12 -16.17 -17.26
C VAL A 154 0.73 -15.55 -15.99
N LYS A 155 0.13 -15.82 -14.83
CA LYS A 155 0.53 -15.20 -13.56
C LYS A 155 1.88 -15.69 -13.05
N THR A 156 2.29 -16.92 -13.36
CA THR A 156 3.64 -17.44 -13.07
C THR A 156 4.74 -16.63 -13.78
N TYR A 157 4.43 -16.05 -14.93
CA TYR A 157 5.36 -15.25 -15.73
C TYR A 157 5.18 -13.73 -15.55
N GLU A 158 4.27 -13.29 -14.68
CA GLU A 158 3.92 -11.88 -14.53
C GLU A 158 5.13 -11.00 -14.19
N TYR A 159 5.98 -11.45 -13.27
CA TYR A 159 7.16 -10.74 -12.78
C TYR A 159 8.47 -11.16 -13.46
N ARG A 160 8.39 -12.06 -14.45
CA ARG A 160 9.55 -12.56 -15.19
C ARG A 160 10.06 -11.50 -16.16
N LYS A 161 11.37 -11.49 -16.42
CA LYS A 161 11.99 -10.61 -17.43
C LYS A 161 11.48 -10.96 -18.83
N ALA A 162 11.58 -10.01 -19.77
CA ALA A 162 11.07 -10.20 -21.13
C ALA A 162 11.63 -11.45 -21.83
N GLU A 163 12.92 -11.75 -21.64
CA GLU A 163 13.60 -12.94 -22.19
C GLU A 163 13.02 -14.25 -21.67
N GLU A 164 12.69 -14.31 -20.37
CA GLU A 164 12.13 -15.50 -19.71
C GLU A 164 10.65 -15.73 -20.06
N ARG A 165 9.99 -14.76 -20.72
CA ARG A 165 8.56 -14.82 -21.05
C ARG A 165 8.28 -15.46 -22.41
N GLN A 166 9.29 -15.81 -23.21
CA GLN A 166 9.09 -16.42 -24.53
C GLN A 166 8.16 -17.65 -24.52
N PRO A 167 8.28 -18.60 -23.56
CA PRO A 167 7.37 -19.75 -23.50
C PRO A 167 5.91 -19.35 -23.25
N LEU A 168 5.69 -18.33 -22.41
CA LEU A 168 4.36 -17.76 -22.21
C LEU A 168 3.84 -17.13 -23.51
N LEU A 169 4.67 -16.35 -24.21
CA LEU A 169 4.26 -15.65 -25.43
C LEU A 169 3.89 -16.64 -26.54
N ALA A 170 4.62 -17.75 -26.67
CA ALA A 170 4.26 -18.85 -27.57
C ALA A 170 2.89 -19.46 -27.23
N ALA A 171 2.62 -19.76 -25.97
CA ALA A 171 1.29 -20.25 -25.55
C ALA A 171 0.18 -19.21 -25.81
N MET A 172 0.46 -17.92 -25.57
CA MET A 172 -0.52 -16.84 -25.77
C MET A 172 -0.79 -16.53 -27.24
N GLN A 173 0.05 -16.95 -28.20
CA GLN A 173 -0.30 -16.90 -29.63
C GLN A 173 -1.54 -17.74 -29.95
N ILE A 174 -1.72 -18.85 -29.23
CA ILE A 174 -2.90 -19.74 -29.36
C ILE A 174 -4.07 -19.17 -28.55
N PHE A 175 -3.82 -18.80 -27.30
CA PHE A 175 -4.91 -18.45 -26.38
C PHE A 175 -5.47 -17.05 -26.58
N LEU A 176 -4.66 -16.04 -26.92
CA LEU A 176 -5.12 -14.65 -26.99
C LEU A 176 -6.25 -14.45 -28.00
N PRO A 177 -6.16 -14.95 -29.26
CA PRO A 177 -7.27 -14.84 -30.20
C PRO A 177 -8.53 -15.58 -29.72
N ARG A 178 -8.36 -16.75 -29.10
CA ARG A 178 -9.49 -17.55 -28.59
C ARG A 178 -10.23 -16.85 -27.46
N ILE A 179 -9.52 -16.33 -26.45
CA ILE A 179 -10.16 -15.63 -25.33
C ILE A 179 -10.76 -14.29 -25.77
N GLN A 180 -10.19 -13.65 -26.79
CA GLN A 180 -10.74 -12.43 -27.40
C GLN A 180 -12.05 -12.72 -28.15
N GLN A 181 -12.11 -13.78 -28.94
CA GLN A 181 -13.34 -14.23 -29.58
C GLN A 181 -14.40 -14.58 -28.53
N LEU A 182 -14.01 -15.33 -27.49
CA LEU A 182 -14.92 -15.78 -26.44
C LEU A 182 -15.53 -14.60 -25.66
N VAL A 183 -14.71 -13.64 -25.23
CA VAL A 183 -15.24 -12.47 -24.50
C VAL A 183 -16.17 -11.65 -25.40
N SER A 184 -15.82 -11.47 -26.68
CA SER A 184 -16.65 -10.72 -27.64
C SER A 184 -18.03 -11.37 -27.85
N GLN A 185 -18.07 -12.70 -27.94
CA GLN A 185 -19.32 -13.46 -28.04
C GLN A 185 -20.16 -13.36 -26.75
N LEU A 186 -19.51 -13.34 -25.60
CA LEU A 186 -20.18 -13.31 -24.30
C LEU A 186 -20.64 -11.91 -23.87
N LEU A 187 -20.17 -10.83 -24.51
CA LEU A 187 -20.55 -9.45 -24.13
C LEU A 187 -22.07 -9.20 -24.19
N VAL A 188 -22.78 -9.87 -25.09
CA VAL A 188 -24.25 -9.76 -25.23
C VAL A 188 -25.01 -10.62 -24.22
N ASP A 189 -24.37 -11.62 -23.62
CA ASP A 189 -24.98 -12.51 -22.64
C ASP A 189 -24.80 -11.95 -21.21
N SER A 190 -25.94 -11.66 -20.57
CA SER A 190 -26.03 -11.07 -19.23
C SER A 190 -26.09 -12.08 -18.09
N THR A 191 -26.02 -13.39 -18.36
CA THR A 191 -26.04 -14.42 -17.32
C THR A 191 -24.84 -14.29 -16.37
N ILE A 192 -25.04 -14.60 -15.08
CA ILE A 192 -23.97 -14.54 -14.06
C ILE A 192 -22.74 -15.35 -14.49
N PHE A 193 -22.95 -16.54 -15.04
CA PHE A 193 -21.87 -17.40 -15.51
C PHE A 193 -21.07 -16.75 -16.66
N SER A 194 -21.75 -16.19 -17.66
CA SER A 194 -21.11 -15.44 -18.75
C SER A 194 -20.26 -14.28 -18.21
N VAL A 195 -20.79 -13.50 -17.28
CA VAL A 195 -20.09 -12.36 -16.68
C VAL A 195 -18.89 -12.83 -15.84
N LEU A 196 -18.98 -13.98 -15.15
CA LEU A 196 -17.84 -14.58 -14.45
C LEU A 196 -16.73 -15.02 -15.41
N VAL A 197 -17.07 -15.56 -16.58
CA VAL A 197 -16.13 -15.90 -17.64
C VAL A 197 -15.47 -14.64 -18.21
N GLN A 198 -16.26 -13.60 -18.55
CA GLN A 198 -15.76 -12.29 -18.99
C GLN A 198 -14.76 -11.71 -17.98
N LYS A 199 -15.12 -11.68 -16.68
CA LYS A 199 -14.25 -11.24 -15.58
C LYS A 199 -12.92 -12.00 -15.60
N GLN A 200 -12.97 -13.32 -15.74
CA GLN A 200 -11.77 -14.15 -15.70
C GLN A 200 -10.88 -13.93 -16.93
N ILE A 201 -11.44 -13.72 -18.12
CA ILE A 201 -10.70 -13.33 -19.33
C ILE A 201 -9.99 -11.98 -19.12
N LEU A 202 -10.69 -10.97 -18.58
CA LEU A 202 -10.08 -9.68 -18.26
C LEU A 202 -8.92 -9.81 -17.28
N LYS A 203 -9.01 -10.71 -16.28
CA LYS A 203 -7.90 -11.00 -15.36
C LYS A 203 -6.69 -11.62 -16.07
N VAL A 204 -6.91 -12.55 -16.99
CA VAL A 204 -5.86 -13.16 -17.83
C VAL A 204 -5.16 -12.07 -18.64
N PHE A 205 -5.92 -11.23 -19.34
CA PHE A 205 -5.37 -10.13 -20.14
C PHE A 205 -4.60 -9.13 -19.28
N HIS A 206 -5.16 -8.70 -18.14
CA HIS A 206 -4.47 -7.82 -17.21
C HIS A 206 -3.13 -8.41 -16.75
N ALA A 207 -3.09 -9.67 -16.32
CA ALA A 207 -1.85 -10.30 -15.88
C ALA A 207 -0.79 -10.39 -17.00
N LEU A 208 -1.24 -10.53 -18.25
CA LEU A 208 -0.35 -10.52 -19.41
C LEU A 208 0.31 -9.15 -19.59
N VAL A 209 -0.46 -8.06 -19.52
CA VAL A 209 -0.01 -6.71 -19.91
C VAL A 209 0.44 -5.80 -18.76
N GLN A 210 0.21 -6.17 -17.50
CA GLN A 210 0.46 -5.31 -16.33
C GLN A 210 1.91 -4.82 -16.22
N TYR A 211 2.87 -5.70 -16.53
CA TYR A 211 4.31 -5.39 -16.39
C TYR A 211 5.06 -5.20 -17.71
N SER A 212 4.58 -5.78 -18.80
CA SER A 212 5.14 -5.65 -20.14
C SER A 212 4.02 -5.80 -21.15
N LEU A 213 3.97 -4.93 -22.16
CA LEU A 213 3.02 -5.04 -23.26
C LEU A 213 3.72 -5.74 -24.43
N PRO A 214 3.43 -7.03 -24.72
CA PRO A 214 4.11 -7.75 -25.80
C PRO A 214 3.58 -7.32 -27.17
N LEU A 215 4.18 -6.29 -27.77
CA LEU A 215 3.76 -5.73 -29.07
C LEU A 215 3.83 -6.76 -30.23
N GLN A 216 4.69 -7.77 -30.11
CA GLN A 216 4.74 -8.89 -31.08
C GLN A 216 3.46 -9.74 -31.10
N LEU A 217 2.70 -9.76 -30.01
CA LEU A 217 1.45 -10.50 -29.87
C LEU A 217 0.24 -9.57 -29.99
N ILE A 218 0.35 -8.36 -29.45
CA ILE A 218 -0.72 -7.36 -29.41
C ILE A 218 -0.39 -6.27 -30.41
N SER A 219 -0.73 -6.52 -31.66
CA SER A 219 -0.68 -5.51 -32.73
C SER A 219 -1.76 -4.44 -32.51
N ASN A 220 -1.70 -3.36 -33.29
CA ASN A 220 -2.71 -2.31 -33.28
C ASN A 220 -4.13 -2.85 -33.55
N THR A 221 -4.28 -3.84 -34.43
CA THR A 221 -5.57 -4.46 -34.77
C THR A 221 -6.11 -5.30 -33.61
N VAL A 222 -5.27 -6.14 -33.00
CA VAL A 222 -5.63 -6.93 -31.81
C VAL A 222 -6.00 -5.99 -30.67
N MET A 223 -5.23 -4.92 -30.46
CA MET A 223 -5.54 -3.93 -29.43
C MET A 223 -6.86 -3.19 -29.71
N THR A 224 -7.18 -2.87 -30.97
CA THR A 224 -8.45 -2.21 -31.33
C THR A 224 -9.65 -3.03 -30.86
N GLN A 225 -9.62 -4.35 -31.11
CA GLN A 225 -10.68 -5.25 -30.68
C GLN A 225 -10.78 -5.33 -29.15
N TRP A 226 -9.66 -5.36 -28.43
CA TRP A 226 -9.66 -5.29 -26.96
C TRP A 226 -10.20 -3.96 -26.44
N MET A 227 -9.89 -2.84 -27.09
CA MET A 227 -10.44 -1.53 -26.74
C MET A 227 -11.96 -1.50 -26.87
N GLU A 228 -12.51 -2.13 -27.91
CA GLU A 228 -13.96 -2.26 -28.05
C GLU A 228 -14.58 -3.11 -26.95
N VAL A 229 -13.94 -4.22 -26.57
CA VAL A 229 -14.37 -5.04 -25.42
C VAL A 229 -14.39 -4.21 -24.13
N PHE A 230 -13.34 -3.42 -23.86
CA PHE A 230 -13.27 -2.58 -22.66
C PHE A 230 -14.32 -1.48 -22.68
N ARG A 231 -14.48 -0.82 -23.83
CA ARG A 231 -15.50 0.22 -24.04
C ARG A 231 -16.91 -0.34 -23.80
N SER A 232 -17.25 -1.46 -24.45
CA SER A 232 -18.54 -2.13 -24.30
C SER A 232 -18.79 -2.60 -22.86
N THR A 233 -17.77 -3.14 -22.17
CA THR A 233 -17.88 -3.53 -20.75
C THR A 233 -18.18 -2.32 -19.85
N MET A 234 -17.57 -1.17 -20.15
CA MET A 234 -17.76 0.05 -19.38
C MET A 234 -19.10 0.75 -19.68
N ASP A 235 -19.58 0.68 -20.92
CA ASP A 235 -20.83 1.31 -21.34
C ASP A 235 -22.09 0.52 -20.97
N ARG A 236 -21.98 -0.82 -20.85
CA ARG A 236 -23.08 -1.70 -20.44
C ARG A 236 -23.56 -1.40 -19.02
N ASP A 237 -24.86 -1.18 -18.84
CA ASP A 237 -25.43 -0.95 -17.52
C ASP A 237 -25.38 -2.22 -16.65
N VAL A 238 -25.37 -2.03 -15.32
CA VAL A 238 -25.43 -3.12 -14.36
C VAL A 238 -26.91 -3.44 -14.09
N PRO A 239 -27.34 -4.72 -14.05
CA PRO A 239 -28.74 -5.06 -13.85
C PRO A 239 -29.31 -4.48 -12.55
N ALA A 240 -30.57 -4.00 -12.59
CA ALA A 240 -31.17 -3.27 -11.46
C ALA A 240 -31.35 -4.15 -10.22
N GLU A 241 -31.50 -5.46 -10.40
CA GLU A 241 -31.61 -6.48 -9.35
C GLU A 241 -30.36 -6.49 -8.44
N THR A 242 -29.22 -6.00 -8.94
CA THR A 242 -28.00 -5.88 -8.13
C THR A 242 -28.11 -4.83 -7.01
N LEU A 243 -29.10 -3.94 -7.07
CA LEU A 243 -29.34 -2.94 -6.03
C LEU A 243 -30.04 -3.54 -4.80
N GLU A 244 -30.67 -4.71 -4.93
CA GLU A 244 -31.30 -5.43 -3.80
C GLU A 244 -30.27 -6.05 -2.85
N VAL A 245 -29.03 -6.24 -3.32
CA VAL A 245 -27.91 -6.70 -2.51
C VAL A 245 -27.42 -5.56 -1.61
N ASP A 246 -27.00 -5.90 -0.40
CA ASP A 246 -26.39 -4.97 0.54
C ASP A 246 -25.25 -4.17 -0.09
N GLU A 247 -25.15 -2.88 0.24
CA GLU A 247 -24.18 -1.97 -0.39
C GLU A 247 -22.73 -2.45 -0.25
N ASP A 248 -22.42 -3.13 0.86
CA ASP A 248 -21.09 -3.65 1.18
C ASP A 248 -20.71 -4.89 0.35
N ASP A 249 -21.71 -5.67 -0.07
CA ASP A 249 -21.53 -6.88 -0.89
C ASP A 249 -21.59 -6.58 -2.41
N ARG A 250 -22.20 -5.47 -2.83
CA ARG A 250 -22.27 -5.07 -4.25
C ARG A 250 -20.92 -5.05 -4.97
N PRO A 251 -19.79 -4.60 -4.38
CA PRO A 251 -18.47 -4.66 -5.01
C PRO A 251 -18.00 -6.07 -5.38
N GLU A 252 -18.54 -7.09 -4.72
CA GLU A 252 -18.21 -8.50 -4.95
C GLU A 252 -18.98 -9.12 -6.12
N LEU A 253 -19.99 -8.43 -6.65
CA LEU A 253 -20.76 -8.87 -7.80
C LEU A 253 -19.91 -8.96 -9.08
N ALA A 254 -20.25 -9.94 -9.93
CA ALA A 254 -19.48 -10.24 -11.14
C ALA A 254 -19.43 -9.06 -12.12
N TRP A 255 -20.51 -8.29 -12.26
CA TRP A 255 -20.60 -7.12 -13.13
C TRP A 255 -19.66 -6.00 -12.71
N TRP A 256 -19.66 -5.65 -11.42
CA TRP A 256 -18.74 -4.65 -10.86
C TRP A 256 -17.28 -5.10 -10.93
N LYS A 257 -17.02 -6.39 -10.68
CA LYS A 257 -15.70 -6.99 -10.89
C LYS A 257 -15.24 -6.88 -12.36
N CYS A 258 -16.13 -7.07 -13.34
CA CYS A 258 -15.78 -6.87 -14.76
C CYS A 258 -15.37 -5.43 -15.05
N LYS A 259 -16.21 -4.44 -14.68
CA LYS A 259 -15.89 -3.02 -14.85
C LYS A 259 -14.58 -2.64 -14.16
N LYS A 260 -14.35 -3.13 -12.94
CA LYS A 260 -13.09 -2.96 -12.21
C LYS A 260 -11.87 -3.47 -12.99
N TRP A 261 -11.92 -4.69 -13.54
CA TRP A 261 -10.78 -5.25 -14.27
C TRP A 261 -10.56 -4.56 -15.61
N ALA A 262 -11.63 -4.21 -16.34
CA ALA A 262 -11.53 -3.40 -17.57
C ALA A 262 -10.85 -2.05 -17.27
N MET A 263 -11.28 -1.36 -16.21
CA MET A 263 -10.66 -0.10 -15.80
C MET A 263 -9.21 -0.23 -15.36
N ARG A 264 -8.85 -1.30 -14.63
CA ARG A 264 -7.44 -1.54 -14.27
C ARG A 264 -6.56 -1.67 -15.51
N ILE A 265 -7.05 -2.36 -16.55
CA ILE A 265 -6.34 -2.50 -17.82
C ILE A 265 -6.23 -1.14 -18.52
N LEU A 266 -7.34 -0.42 -18.68
CA LEU A 266 -7.37 0.88 -19.36
C LEU A 266 -6.44 1.90 -18.69
N THR A 267 -6.50 2.03 -17.37
CA THR A 267 -5.64 2.93 -16.60
C THR A 267 -4.17 2.51 -16.72
N ARG A 268 -3.85 1.22 -16.63
CA ARG A 268 -2.48 0.72 -16.81
C ARG A 268 -1.95 0.99 -18.21
N LEU A 269 -2.75 0.72 -19.23
CA LEU A 269 -2.38 0.97 -20.63
C LEU A 269 -2.08 2.44 -20.84
N PHE A 270 -2.94 3.35 -20.37
CA PHE A 270 -2.72 4.78 -20.56
C PHE A 270 -1.54 5.33 -19.74
N GLU A 271 -1.40 4.90 -18.49
CA GLU A 271 -0.32 5.34 -17.60
C GLU A 271 1.05 4.92 -18.12
N ARG A 272 1.19 3.65 -18.55
CA ARG A 272 2.50 3.05 -18.80
C ARG A 272 2.90 2.95 -20.27
N TYR A 273 1.93 2.83 -21.18
CA TYR A 273 2.19 2.53 -22.59
C TYR A 273 1.52 3.52 -23.55
N GLY A 274 0.47 4.22 -23.12
CA GLY A 274 -0.40 5.04 -23.97
C GLY A 274 -0.21 6.55 -23.86
N SER A 275 0.85 7.01 -23.17
CA SER A 275 1.09 8.43 -22.91
C SER A 275 2.36 8.91 -23.63
N PRO A 276 2.24 9.49 -24.83
CA PRO A 276 3.37 10.08 -25.56
C PRO A 276 4.24 10.98 -24.68
N GLY A 277 5.56 10.84 -24.80
CA GLY A 277 6.54 11.57 -24.00
C GLY A 277 6.80 11.03 -22.59
N ASN A 278 5.99 10.08 -22.10
CA ASN A 278 6.17 9.44 -20.78
C ASN A 278 6.39 7.91 -20.88
N VAL A 279 6.70 7.40 -22.06
CA VAL A 279 6.92 5.97 -22.33
C VAL A 279 8.36 5.70 -22.74
N THR A 280 8.80 4.45 -22.60
CA THR A 280 10.08 4.01 -23.18
C THR A 280 10.01 4.04 -24.71
N GLN A 281 11.17 4.14 -25.36
CA GLN A 281 11.28 4.29 -26.82
C GLN A 281 10.51 3.20 -27.58
N ASP A 282 10.55 1.95 -27.09
CA ASP A 282 9.86 0.80 -27.68
C ASP A 282 8.33 0.95 -27.79
N TYR A 283 7.72 1.79 -26.94
CA TYR A 283 6.27 2.01 -26.94
C TYR A 283 5.86 3.37 -27.54
N SER A 284 6.80 4.14 -28.09
CA SER A 284 6.53 5.50 -28.59
C SER A 284 5.44 5.51 -29.69
N GLU A 285 5.60 4.69 -30.72
CA GLU A 285 4.63 4.55 -31.82
C GLU A 285 3.25 4.08 -31.32
N PHE A 286 3.25 3.10 -30.42
CA PHE A 286 2.02 2.60 -29.81
C PHE A 286 1.33 3.70 -28.98
N ALA A 287 2.10 4.50 -28.23
CA ALA A 287 1.55 5.57 -27.41
C ALA A 287 0.86 6.65 -28.24
N ASP A 288 1.47 7.04 -29.36
CA ASP A 288 0.88 8.01 -30.28
C ASP A 288 -0.40 7.47 -30.92
N PHE A 289 -0.38 6.20 -31.35
CA PHE A 289 -1.55 5.54 -31.90
C PHE A 289 -2.67 5.39 -30.86
N PHE A 290 -2.34 4.98 -29.63
CA PHE A 290 -3.27 4.83 -28.52
C PHE A 290 -3.97 6.15 -28.19
N LEU A 291 -3.20 7.23 -28.05
CA LEU A 291 -3.72 8.53 -27.67
C LEU A 291 -4.68 9.08 -28.74
N LYS A 292 -4.31 8.96 -30.02
CA LYS A 292 -5.10 9.47 -31.16
C LYS A 292 -6.37 8.64 -31.40
N THR A 293 -6.29 7.33 -31.24
CA THR A 293 -7.36 6.42 -31.68
C THR A 293 -8.33 6.07 -30.56
N TYR A 294 -7.84 5.86 -29.33
CA TYR A 294 -8.64 5.25 -28.26
C TYR A 294 -8.99 6.19 -27.12
N ALA A 295 -8.06 7.08 -26.74
CA ALA A 295 -8.19 7.83 -25.49
C ALA A 295 -9.47 8.66 -25.40
N VAL A 296 -9.91 9.27 -26.50
CA VAL A 296 -11.13 10.09 -26.54
C VAL A 296 -12.39 9.22 -26.40
N GLY A 297 -12.48 8.10 -27.14
CA GLY A 297 -13.64 7.19 -27.07
C GLY A 297 -13.82 6.58 -25.68
N ILE A 298 -12.72 6.20 -25.03
CA ILE A 298 -12.75 5.73 -23.64
C ILE A 298 -13.20 6.86 -22.71
N GLN A 299 -12.68 8.08 -22.85
CA GLN A 299 -13.08 9.22 -22.01
C GLN A 299 -14.58 9.48 -22.03
N GLN A 300 -15.23 9.39 -23.19
CA GLN A 300 -16.67 9.61 -23.29
C GLN A 300 -17.46 8.61 -22.43
N VAL A 301 -17.08 7.32 -22.46
CA VAL A 301 -17.73 6.30 -21.62
C VAL A 301 -17.44 6.53 -20.13
N LEU A 302 -16.21 6.93 -19.77
CA LEU A 302 -15.89 7.21 -18.38
C LEU A 302 -16.62 8.45 -17.85
N LEU A 303 -16.82 9.47 -18.69
CA LEU A 303 -17.62 10.64 -18.34
C LEU A 303 -19.08 10.24 -18.08
N LYS A 304 -19.66 9.29 -18.83
CA LYS A 304 -20.98 8.73 -18.54
C LYS A 304 -21.03 8.05 -17.16
N VAL A 305 -20.01 7.27 -16.79
CA VAL A 305 -19.94 6.62 -15.46
C VAL A 305 -19.81 7.66 -14.34
N VAL A 306 -19.01 8.71 -14.55
CA VAL A 306 -18.89 9.82 -13.60
C VAL A 306 -20.21 10.60 -13.48
N ASP A 307 -20.93 10.78 -14.59
CA ASP A 307 -22.25 11.40 -14.63
C ASP A 307 -23.30 10.57 -13.88
N GLN A 308 -23.27 9.24 -14.02
CA GLN A 308 -24.12 8.31 -13.25
C GLN A 308 -23.92 8.51 -11.74
N HIS A 309 -22.66 8.56 -11.29
CA HIS A 309 -22.35 8.86 -9.88
C HIS A 309 -22.85 10.25 -9.47
N ARG A 310 -22.69 11.28 -10.32
CA ARG A 310 -23.23 12.64 -10.06
C ARG A 310 -24.74 12.60 -9.84
N GLN A 311 -25.46 11.80 -10.63
CA GLN A 311 -26.91 11.61 -10.53
C GLN A 311 -27.34 10.68 -9.37
N ARG A 312 -26.41 10.30 -8.47
CA ARG A 312 -26.64 9.37 -7.35
C ARG A 312 -27.02 7.94 -7.76
N HIS A 313 -26.68 7.52 -8.98
CA HIS A 313 -26.70 6.10 -9.32
C HIS A 313 -25.47 5.42 -8.70
N TYR A 314 -25.68 4.22 -8.15
CA TYR A 314 -24.62 3.48 -7.49
C TYR A 314 -23.48 3.16 -8.47
N VAL A 315 -22.26 3.56 -8.09
CA VAL A 315 -21.01 3.17 -8.75
C VAL A 315 -20.05 2.73 -7.66
N THR A 316 -19.50 1.52 -7.77
CA THR A 316 -18.55 1.04 -6.75
C THR A 316 -17.39 2.03 -6.57
N PRO A 317 -16.94 2.29 -5.32
CA PRO A 317 -15.85 3.21 -5.04
C PRO A 317 -14.61 2.95 -5.89
N ARG A 318 -14.23 1.67 -6.03
CA ARG A 318 -13.04 1.30 -6.83
C ARG A 318 -13.17 1.62 -8.31
N VAL A 319 -14.35 1.50 -8.92
CA VAL A 319 -14.54 1.85 -10.34
C VAL A 319 -14.50 3.36 -10.53
N LEU A 320 -15.17 4.12 -9.66
CA LEU A 320 -15.14 5.58 -9.67
C LEU A 320 -13.70 6.09 -9.53
N GLN A 321 -12.96 5.55 -8.57
CA GLN A 321 -11.56 5.86 -8.31
C GLN A 321 -10.68 5.65 -9.56
N LEU A 322 -10.83 4.52 -10.25
CA LEU A 322 -10.09 4.24 -11.48
C LEU A 322 -10.49 5.18 -12.63
N CYS A 323 -11.76 5.58 -12.72
CA CYS A 323 -12.24 6.55 -13.71
C CYS A 323 -11.58 7.91 -13.48
N LEU A 324 -11.57 8.41 -12.24
CA LEU A 324 -10.94 9.68 -11.88
C LEU A 324 -9.43 9.66 -12.18
N ASN A 325 -8.74 8.54 -11.90
CA ASN A 325 -7.33 8.38 -12.26
C ASN A 325 -7.08 8.41 -13.78
N TYR A 326 -7.94 7.76 -14.57
CA TYR A 326 -7.84 7.81 -16.02
C TYR A 326 -8.04 9.23 -16.55
N LEU A 327 -9.06 9.95 -16.05
CA LEU A 327 -9.28 11.36 -16.40
C LEU A 327 -8.08 12.22 -16.00
N SER A 328 -7.51 11.98 -14.82
CA SER A 328 -6.31 12.65 -14.33
C SER A 328 -5.12 12.42 -15.28
N GLN A 329 -4.94 11.21 -15.80
CA GLN A 329 -3.92 10.94 -16.82
C GLN A 329 -4.20 11.69 -18.12
N GLY A 330 -5.46 11.76 -18.53
CA GLY A 330 -5.92 12.54 -19.69
C GLY A 330 -5.61 14.03 -19.62
N LEU A 331 -5.46 14.61 -18.43
CA LEU A 331 -5.15 16.04 -18.29
C LEU A 331 -3.76 16.43 -18.81
N SER A 332 -2.83 15.49 -18.98
CA SER A 332 -1.49 15.79 -19.50
C SER A 332 -1.47 16.08 -20.99
N HIS A 333 -2.47 15.62 -21.75
CA HIS A 333 -2.48 15.68 -23.21
C HIS A 333 -3.47 16.72 -23.73
N SER A 334 -3.13 17.41 -24.81
CA SER A 334 -3.97 18.47 -25.39
C SER A 334 -5.23 17.90 -26.05
N LEU A 335 -5.11 16.76 -26.74
CA LEU A 335 -6.21 16.10 -27.44
C LEU A 335 -7.36 15.74 -26.50
N THR A 336 -7.06 14.98 -25.45
CA THR A 336 -8.01 14.55 -24.42
C THR A 336 -8.58 15.72 -23.61
N TRP A 337 -7.76 16.73 -23.32
CA TRP A 337 -8.22 17.92 -22.59
C TRP A 337 -9.32 18.68 -23.32
N LYS A 338 -9.28 18.75 -24.66
CA LYS A 338 -10.35 19.42 -25.44
C LYS A 338 -11.73 18.83 -25.12
N HIS A 339 -11.81 17.52 -24.88
CA HIS A 339 -13.04 16.82 -24.53
C HIS A 339 -13.39 16.88 -23.05
N ILE A 340 -12.40 16.90 -22.14
CA ILE A 340 -12.66 17.00 -20.69
C ILE A 340 -13.03 18.43 -20.29
N LYS A 341 -12.46 19.45 -20.95
CA LYS A 341 -12.60 20.87 -20.59
C LYS A 341 -14.04 21.33 -20.36
N PRO A 342 -15.03 21.05 -21.23
CA PRO A 342 -16.40 21.51 -21.04
C PRO A 342 -17.07 20.95 -19.77
N HIS A 343 -16.66 19.76 -19.34
CA HIS A 343 -17.20 19.08 -18.17
C HIS A 343 -16.41 19.37 -16.89
N MET A 344 -15.26 20.05 -16.98
CA MET A 344 -14.35 20.15 -15.85
C MET A 344 -14.93 20.92 -14.67
N GLN A 345 -15.69 21.98 -14.93
CA GLN A 345 -16.35 22.73 -13.87
C GLN A 345 -17.36 21.86 -13.10
N THR A 346 -18.22 21.14 -13.83
CA THR A 346 -19.18 20.18 -13.27
C THR A 346 -18.49 19.04 -12.52
N ILE A 347 -17.39 18.50 -13.05
CA ILE A 347 -16.60 17.47 -12.35
C ILE A 347 -16.02 18.03 -11.05
N CYS A 348 -15.52 19.26 -11.05
CA CYS A 348 -15.01 19.91 -9.83
C CYS A 348 -16.11 20.12 -8.78
N GLN A 349 -17.26 20.67 -9.18
CA GLN A 349 -18.32 21.11 -8.26
C GLN A 349 -19.27 19.99 -7.83
N ASP A 350 -19.60 19.06 -8.73
CA ASP A 350 -20.65 18.08 -8.48
C ASP A 350 -20.12 16.65 -8.29
N VAL A 351 -18.81 16.42 -8.47
CA VAL A 351 -18.18 15.10 -8.27
C VAL A 351 -17.02 15.18 -7.29
N ILE A 352 -16.00 15.99 -7.57
CA ILE A 352 -14.81 16.12 -6.72
C ILE A 352 -15.21 16.73 -5.38
N PHE A 353 -15.92 17.86 -5.37
CA PHE A 353 -16.26 18.55 -4.13
C PHE A 353 -17.12 17.70 -3.17
N PRO A 354 -18.22 17.03 -3.60
CA PRO A 354 -18.98 16.15 -2.72
C PRO A 354 -18.17 14.95 -2.20
N LEU A 355 -17.17 14.47 -2.95
CA LEU A 355 -16.24 13.44 -2.46
C LEU A 355 -15.29 13.97 -1.38
N MET A 356 -15.07 15.28 -1.29
CA MET A 356 -14.21 15.90 -0.27
C MET A 356 -14.96 16.26 1.01
N CYS A 357 -16.29 16.38 0.95
CA CYS A 357 -17.14 16.65 2.10
C CYS A 357 -17.21 15.45 3.04
N TYR A 358 -17.27 15.74 4.34
CA TYR A 358 -17.65 14.80 5.38
C TYR A 358 -19.03 14.16 5.14
N LYS A 359 -19.12 12.84 5.30
CA LYS A 359 -20.31 12.04 4.97
C LYS A 359 -20.95 11.37 6.17
N ASP A 360 -22.14 10.81 5.95
CA ASP A 360 -22.84 10.01 6.97
C ASP A 360 -22.09 8.72 7.32
N GLU A 361 -21.31 8.15 6.39
CA GLU A 361 -20.41 7.03 6.71
C GLU A 361 -19.31 7.45 7.68
N ASP A 362 -18.73 8.64 7.47
CA ASP A 362 -17.66 9.16 8.31
C ASP A 362 -18.18 9.49 9.72
N GLU A 363 -19.39 10.06 9.83
CA GLU A 363 -20.06 10.33 11.11
C GLU A 363 -20.32 9.04 11.87
N ARG A 364 -20.87 8.00 11.21
CA ARG A 364 -21.12 6.71 11.86
C ARG A 364 -19.83 6.12 12.42
N LEU A 365 -18.77 6.05 11.62
CA LEU A 365 -17.50 5.52 12.07
C LEU A 365 -16.89 6.35 13.20
N TRP A 366 -16.99 7.68 13.11
CA TRP A 366 -16.50 8.57 14.17
C TRP A 366 -17.21 8.33 15.51
N GLN A 367 -18.54 8.15 15.50
CA GLN A 367 -19.32 7.94 16.72
C GLN A 367 -19.18 6.51 17.28
N GLU A 368 -19.08 5.50 16.42
CA GLU A 368 -18.99 4.10 16.83
C GLU A 368 -17.58 3.72 17.29
N ASP A 369 -16.55 4.11 16.53
CA ASP A 369 -15.14 3.83 16.83
C ASP A 369 -14.21 4.95 16.30
N PRO A 370 -13.99 6.01 17.10
CA PRO A 370 -13.12 7.11 16.71
C PRO A 370 -11.66 6.70 16.55
N TYR A 371 -11.22 5.59 17.16
CA TYR A 371 -9.87 5.08 17.01
C TYR A 371 -9.69 4.40 15.66
N GLU A 372 -10.68 3.61 15.22
CA GLU A 372 -10.69 3.05 13.88
C GLU A 372 -10.83 4.14 12.81
N TYR A 373 -11.62 5.20 13.05
CA TYR A 373 -11.64 6.38 12.16
C TYR A 373 -10.23 6.96 11.94
N VAL A 374 -9.46 7.15 13.01
CA VAL A 374 -8.06 7.60 12.92
C VAL A 374 -7.23 6.59 12.14
N ARG A 375 -7.31 5.30 12.48
CA ARG A 375 -6.51 4.26 11.80
C ARG A 375 -6.80 4.22 10.30
N MET A 376 -8.07 4.23 9.89
CA MET A 376 -8.47 4.23 8.49
C MET A 376 -7.96 5.48 7.76
N LYS A 377 -8.08 6.66 8.36
CA LYS A 377 -7.64 7.93 7.75
C LYS A 377 -6.12 8.02 7.55
N PHE A 378 -5.33 7.40 8.43
CA PHE A 378 -3.87 7.43 8.37
C PHE A 378 -3.26 6.14 7.78
N ASN A 379 -4.08 5.21 7.28
CA ASN A 379 -3.59 3.96 6.67
C ASN A 379 -3.14 4.16 5.21
N LEU A 380 -1.84 4.40 5.02
CA LEU A 380 -1.18 4.61 3.72
C LEU A 380 -1.42 3.50 2.69
N TYR A 381 -1.77 2.28 3.11
CA TYR A 381 -1.94 1.13 2.20
C TYR A 381 -3.28 1.13 1.44
N ASP A 382 -4.32 1.77 1.99
CA ASP A 382 -5.66 1.79 1.38
C ASP A 382 -6.02 3.11 0.68
N ASP A 383 -5.23 4.17 0.88
CA ASP A 383 -5.44 5.49 0.26
C ASP A 383 -5.49 5.44 -1.28
N HIS A 384 -4.73 4.55 -1.91
CA HIS A 384 -4.74 4.38 -3.37
C HIS A 384 -5.98 3.63 -3.90
N ALA A 385 -6.87 3.18 -3.02
CA ALA A 385 -8.14 2.53 -3.37
C ALA A 385 -9.36 3.45 -3.26
N LEU A 386 -9.24 4.57 -2.53
CA LEU A 386 -10.35 5.46 -2.24
C LEU A 386 -10.63 6.49 -3.37
N PRO A 387 -11.92 6.76 -3.69
CA PRO A 387 -12.31 7.80 -4.64
C PRO A 387 -11.80 9.20 -4.28
N VAL A 388 -11.77 9.52 -2.98
CA VAL A 388 -11.37 10.84 -2.47
C VAL A 388 -9.93 11.15 -2.87
N THR A 389 -9.00 10.23 -2.66
CA THR A 389 -7.58 10.38 -3.04
C THR A 389 -7.39 10.57 -4.55
N ALA A 390 -8.18 9.87 -5.37
CA ALA A 390 -8.17 10.08 -6.83
C ALA A 390 -8.76 11.44 -7.23
N ALA A 391 -9.81 11.90 -6.53
CA ALA A 391 -10.39 13.23 -6.73
C ALA A 391 -9.39 14.34 -6.34
N GLN A 392 -8.65 14.17 -5.24
CA GLN A 392 -7.60 15.10 -4.81
C GLN A 392 -6.50 15.18 -5.88
N SER A 393 -6.04 14.02 -6.34
CA SER A 393 -5.01 13.92 -7.39
C SER A 393 -5.47 14.56 -8.71
N LEU A 394 -6.72 14.33 -9.10
CA LEU A 394 -7.33 14.94 -10.28
C LEU A 394 -7.41 16.46 -10.15
N LEU A 395 -7.89 16.97 -9.02
CA LEU A 395 -7.98 18.40 -8.74
C LEU A 395 -6.60 19.07 -8.76
N CYS A 396 -5.64 18.53 -8.03
CA CYS A 396 -4.27 19.03 -7.99
C CYS A 396 -3.63 19.10 -9.38
N LYS A 397 -3.78 18.02 -10.17
CA LYS A 397 -3.21 17.97 -11.52
C LYS A 397 -3.92 18.93 -12.47
N ALA A 398 -5.25 19.06 -12.36
CA ALA A 398 -6.04 20.02 -13.13
C ALA A 398 -5.63 21.45 -12.82
N ALA A 399 -5.61 21.83 -11.54
CA ALA A 399 -5.19 23.15 -11.07
C ALA A 399 -3.75 23.51 -11.47
N ARG A 400 -2.84 22.52 -11.49
CA ARG A 400 -1.44 22.71 -11.90
C ARG A 400 -1.28 22.88 -13.41
N LYS A 401 -1.95 22.04 -14.23
CA LYS A 401 -1.76 22.02 -15.69
C LYS A 401 -2.70 22.96 -16.45
N ARG A 402 -3.87 23.29 -15.90
CA ARG A 402 -4.95 24.00 -16.61
C ARG A 402 -5.31 25.29 -15.89
N ARG A 403 -4.93 26.42 -16.51
CA ARG A 403 -4.94 27.76 -15.89
C ARG A 403 -6.28 28.18 -15.29
N GLN A 404 -7.40 27.77 -15.89
CA GLN A 404 -8.76 28.17 -15.47
C GLN A 404 -9.26 27.42 -14.23
N VAL A 405 -8.75 26.22 -13.95
CA VAL A 405 -9.32 25.35 -12.92
C VAL A 405 -9.05 25.88 -11.51
N LEU A 406 -7.83 26.37 -11.24
CA LEU A 406 -7.49 26.87 -9.91
C LEU A 406 -8.34 28.09 -9.50
N PRO A 407 -8.44 29.18 -10.31
CA PRO A 407 -9.28 30.31 -9.95
C PRO A 407 -10.76 29.93 -9.74
N GLN A 408 -11.33 29.11 -10.63
CA GLN A 408 -12.72 28.67 -10.53
C GLN A 408 -12.99 27.86 -9.26
N MET A 409 -12.06 26.97 -8.88
CA MET A 409 -12.20 26.19 -7.65
C MET A 409 -12.07 27.07 -6.40
N MET A 410 -11.12 28.02 -6.40
CA MET A 410 -10.93 28.93 -5.28
C MET A 410 -12.14 29.85 -5.09
N GLU A 411 -12.70 30.39 -6.18
CA GLU A 411 -13.93 31.19 -6.15
C GLU A 411 -15.10 30.39 -5.60
N PHE A 412 -15.29 29.16 -6.06
CA PHE A 412 -16.35 28.27 -5.56
C PHE A 412 -16.20 27.94 -4.06
N CYS A 413 -14.98 27.61 -3.61
CA CYS A 413 -14.72 27.34 -2.19
C CYS A 413 -14.92 28.60 -1.35
N HIS A 414 -14.50 29.77 -1.84
CA HIS A 414 -14.67 31.04 -1.15
C HIS A 414 -16.16 31.40 -0.99
N HIS A 415 -16.97 31.24 -2.04
CA HIS A 415 -18.43 31.43 -1.94
C HIS A 415 -19.05 30.46 -0.93
N THR A 416 -18.58 29.22 -0.87
CA THR A 416 -19.08 28.23 0.11
C THR A 416 -18.70 28.59 1.55
N LEU A 417 -17.52 29.17 1.78
CA LEU A 417 -17.08 29.61 3.10
C LEU A 417 -17.73 30.92 3.56
N MET A 418 -18.11 31.79 2.61
CA MET A 418 -18.77 33.06 2.89
C MET A 418 -20.26 32.93 3.19
N ASP A 419 -20.90 31.83 2.77
CA ASP A 419 -22.31 31.59 3.01
C ASP A 419 -22.56 31.20 4.48
N PRO A 420 -23.20 32.07 5.29
CA PRO A 420 -23.45 31.81 6.70
C PRO A 420 -24.53 30.73 6.92
N SER A 421 -25.29 30.39 5.87
CA SER A 421 -26.31 29.34 5.89
C SER A 421 -25.82 28.01 5.33
N ALA A 422 -24.54 27.94 4.92
CA ALA A 422 -23.98 26.74 4.35
C ALA A 422 -23.96 25.60 5.38
N ASP A 423 -24.33 24.40 4.90
CA ASP A 423 -24.16 23.17 5.64
C ASP A 423 -22.68 23.04 6.11
N PRO A 424 -22.43 22.83 7.42
CA PRO A 424 -21.10 22.57 7.97
C PRO A 424 -20.28 21.52 7.19
N ARG A 425 -20.92 20.52 6.58
CA ARG A 425 -20.22 19.52 5.73
C ARG A 425 -19.67 20.12 4.44
N ARG A 426 -20.34 21.13 3.88
CA ARG A 426 -19.83 21.87 2.72
C ARG A 426 -18.65 22.77 3.11
N GLN A 427 -18.66 23.34 4.32
CA GLN A 427 -17.51 24.07 4.85
C GLN A 427 -16.28 23.14 4.97
N ASP A 428 -16.46 21.93 5.51
CA ASP A 428 -15.41 20.90 5.54
C ASP A 428 -14.87 20.60 4.14
N GLY A 429 -15.75 20.35 3.16
CA GLY A 429 -15.34 20.08 1.77
C GLY A 429 -14.57 21.23 1.13
N ALA A 430 -14.93 22.49 1.43
CA ALA A 430 -14.21 23.67 0.96
C ALA A 430 -12.81 23.76 1.56
N LEU A 431 -12.68 23.58 2.88
CA LEU A 431 -11.37 23.53 3.55
C LEU A 431 -10.50 22.39 3.02
N HIS A 432 -11.09 21.22 2.81
CA HIS A 432 -10.40 20.05 2.26
C HIS A 432 -9.86 20.33 0.85
N CYS A 433 -10.67 20.92 -0.04
CA CYS A 433 -10.24 21.30 -1.39
C CYS A 433 -9.10 22.31 -1.38
N ILE A 434 -9.17 23.34 -0.52
CA ILE A 434 -8.12 24.36 -0.44
C ILE A 434 -6.84 23.78 0.16
N GLY A 435 -6.93 22.95 1.21
CA GLY A 435 -5.79 22.30 1.84
C GLY A 435 -5.05 21.36 0.88
N VAL A 436 -5.78 20.59 0.06
CA VAL A 436 -5.20 19.76 -1.02
C VAL A 436 -4.42 20.61 -2.03
N LEU A 437 -4.85 21.85 -2.26
CA LEU A 437 -4.22 22.81 -3.16
C LEU A 437 -3.12 23.66 -2.49
N ALA A 438 -2.84 23.50 -1.20
CA ALA A 438 -1.92 24.34 -0.42
C ALA A 438 -0.55 24.50 -1.08
N ASP A 439 0.08 23.39 -1.47
CA ASP A 439 1.39 23.38 -2.17
C ASP A 439 1.42 24.24 -3.44
N LEU A 440 0.30 24.28 -4.18
CA LEU A 440 0.18 25.06 -5.40
C LEU A 440 -0.09 26.54 -5.11
N LEU A 441 -0.91 26.81 -4.08
CA LEU A 441 -1.25 28.15 -3.63
C LEU A 441 -0.03 28.87 -3.06
N LEU A 442 0.76 28.20 -2.23
CA LEU A 442 1.99 28.74 -1.64
C LEU A 442 3.05 29.09 -2.69
N LYS A 443 3.05 28.43 -3.85
CA LYS A 443 3.96 28.74 -4.97
C LYS A 443 3.56 29.98 -5.77
N LYS A 444 2.30 30.44 -5.66
CA LYS A 444 1.78 31.58 -6.42
C LYS A 444 1.60 32.79 -5.52
N GLN A 445 2.37 33.85 -5.77
CA GLN A 445 2.42 35.05 -4.92
C GLN A 445 1.03 35.64 -4.60
N VAL A 446 0.17 35.81 -5.61
CA VAL A 446 -1.19 36.36 -5.47
C VAL A 446 -2.02 35.61 -4.43
N TYR A 447 -1.91 34.29 -4.39
CA TYR A 447 -2.63 33.48 -3.41
C TYR A 447 -1.92 33.49 -2.06
N ARG A 448 -0.60 33.30 -2.05
CA ARG A 448 0.22 33.24 -0.83
C ARG A 448 -0.01 34.44 0.10
N GLU A 449 -0.12 35.65 -0.44
CA GLU A 449 -0.35 36.88 0.34
C GLU A 449 -1.74 36.93 1.00
N GLN A 450 -2.72 36.22 0.44
CA GLN A 450 -4.10 36.18 0.95
C GLN A 450 -4.36 34.99 1.89
N MET A 451 -3.49 33.96 1.89
CA MET A 451 -3.73 32.75 2.68
C MET A 451 -3.69 33.02 4.19
N GLU A 452 -2.85 33.93 4.65
CA GLU A 452 -2.80 34.28 6.08
C GLU A 452 -4.13 34.85 6.57
N LEU A 453 -4.71 35.79 5.82
CA LEU A 453 -6.03 36.37 6.10
C LEU A 453 -7.15 35.32 5.98
N MET A 454 -7.04 34.39 5.04
CA MET A 454 -8.00 33.30 4.87
C MET A 454 -8.00 32.36 6.08
N LEU A 455 -6.83 31.98 6.59
CA LEU A 455 -6.72 31.17 7.81
C LEU A 455 -7.34 31.91 9.01
N GLN A 456 -7.07 33.21 9.17
CA GLN A 456 -7.62 34.02 10.25
C GLN A 456 -9.14 34.12 10.20
N ASN A 457 -9.69 34.41 9.01
CA ASN A 457 -11.12 34.70 8.88
C ASN A 457 -12.00 33.44 8.87
N TYR A 458 -11.50 32.31 8.35
CA TYR A 458 -12.33 31.11 8.17
C TYR A 458 -11.85 29.91 8.98
N VAL A 459 -10.55 29.73 9.20
CA VAL A 459 -10.04 28.52 9.88
C VAL A 459 -9.99 28.69 11.39
N PHE A 460 -9.52 29.85 11.88
CA PHE A 460 -9.40 30.07 13.33
C PHE A 460 -10.74 30.02 14.07
N PRO A 461 -11.85 30.58 13.55
CA PRO A 461 -13.15 30.46 14.21
C PRO A 461 -13.63 29.00 14.27
N LEU A 462 -13.31 28.20 13.25
CA LEU A 462 -13.76 26.81 13.14
C LEU A 462 -13.01 25.84 14.07
N LEU A 463 -11.84 26.21 14.59
CA LEU A 463 -11.17 25.47 15.68
C LEU A 463 -12.00 25.49 16.96
N ASN A 464 -12.90 26.46 17.16
CA ASN A 464 -13.85 26.48 18.28
C ASN A 464 -15.27 26.06 17.87
N SER A 465 -15.43 25.44 16.70
CA SER A 465 -16.74 24.99 16.19
C SER A 465 -17.35 23.92 17.10
N PRO A 466 -18.68 23.85 17.26
CA PRO A 466 -19.32 22.73 17.95
C PRO A 466 -19.11 21.40 17.22
N SER A 467 -18.91 21.42 15.89
CA SER A 467 -18.68 20.22 15.07
C SER A 467 -17.24 19.74 15.19
N CYS A 468 -17.04 18.56 15.76
CA CYS A 468 -15.71 17.95 15.98
C CYS A 468 -14.91 17.75 14.69
N TYR A 469 -15.54 17.29 13.61
CA TYR A 469 -14.87 17.08 12.32
C TYR A 469 -14.39 18.40 11.70
N LEU A 470 -15.05 19.53 11.96
CA LEU A 470 -14.58 20.84 11.51
C LEU A 470 -13.35 21.31 12.30
N ARG A 471 -13.30 21.05 13.61
CA ARG A 471 -12.10 21.31 14.42
C ARG A 471 -10.92 20.50 13.89
N ALA A 472 -11.09 19.19 13.71
CA ALA A 472 -10.08 18.31 13.12
C ALA A 472 -9.63 18.77 11.71
N ARG A 473 -10.56 19.14 10.83
CA ARG A 473 -10.25 19.66 9.49
C ARG A 473 -9.47 20.98 9.57
N SER A 474 -9.76 21.81 10.55
CA SER A 474 -9.10 23.10 10.75
C SER A 474 -7.67 22.91 11.26
N CYS A 475 -7.42 21.96 12.17
CA CYS A 475 -6.07 21.55 12.55
C CYS A 475 -5.29 21.03 11.33
N TRP A 476 -5.89 20.13 10.55
CA TRP A 476 -5.30 19.61 9.31
C TRP A 476 -4.96 20.73 8.31
N MET A 477 -5.83 21.74 8.19
CA MET A 477 -5.60 22.90 7.33
C MET A 477 -4.39 23.72 7.77
N LEU A 478 -4.21 23.95 9.08
CA LEU A 478 -3.02 24.62 9.62
C LEU A 478 -1.75 23.80 9.39
N HIS A 479 -1.84 22.48 9.47
CA HIS A 479 -0.75 21.58 9.06
C HIS A 479 -0.38 21.78 7.57
N CYS A 480 -1.36 21.76 6.65
CA CYS A 480 -1.13 21.93 5.21
C CYS A 480 -0.47 23.28 4.87
N PHE A 481 -0.81 24.35 5.60
CA PHE A 481 -0.24 25.68 5.42
C PHE A 481 0.91 25.99 6.39
N SER A 482 1.48 25.00 7.08
CA SER A 482 2.54 25.22 8.07
C SER A 482 3.83 25.85 7.50
N LEU A 483 4.05 25.78 6.18
CA LEU A 483 5.15 26.46 5.48
C LEU A 483 4.86 27.94 5.16
N LEU A 484 3.62 28.39 5.37
CA LEU A 484 3.26 29.81 5.27
C LEU A 484 3.96 30.58 6.39
N ARG A 485 4.68 31.65 6.03
CA ARG A 485 5.25 32.57 7.00
C ARG A 485 4.18 33.57 7.42
N PHE A 486 3.79 33.54 8.68
CA PHE A 486 2.91 34.53 9.27
C PHE A 486 3.67 35.85 9.44
N HIS A 487 3.10 36.93 8.93
CA HIS A 487 3.64 38.28 9.11
C HIS A 487 3.10 38.90 10.40
N ASP A 488 1.88 38.53 10.79
CA ASP A 488 1.28 38.93 12.06
C ASP A 488 1.62 37.92 13.17
N GLU A 489 2.46 38.35 14.12
CA GLU A 489 2.82 37.54 15.29
C GLU A 489 1.60 37.23 16.18
N VAL A 490 0.59 38.10 16.21
CA VAL A 490 -0.65 37.87 16.96
C VAL A 490 -1.44 36.74 16.33
N ALA A 491 -1.53 36.70 15.00
CA ALA A 491 -2.17 35.63 14.26
C ALA A 491 -1.47 34.28 14.48
N LEU A 492 -0.13 34.26 14.47
CA LEU A 492 0.64 33.05 14.78
C LEU A 492 0.41 32.59 16.22
N ARG A 493 0.46 33.51 17.19
CA ARG A 493 0.19 33.18 18.59
C ARG A 493 -1.20 32.58 18.77
N ASN A 494 -2.21 33.18 18.13
CA ASN A 494 -3.58 32.69 18.17
C ASN A 494 -3.68 31.28 17.56
N ALA A 495 -3.08 31.05 16.38
CA ALA A 495 -3.07 29.72 15.76
C ALA A 495 -2.46 28.65 16.68
N VAL A 496 -1.31 28.96 17.29
CA VAL A 496 -0.61 28.05 18.20
C VAL A 496 -1.43 27.79 19.47
N GLU A 497 -2.06 28.82 20.03
CA GLU A 497 -2.91 28.70 21.22
C GLU A 497 -4.14 27.82 20.96
N LEU A 498 -4.83 28.04 19.85
CA LEU A 498 -6.01 27.26 19.45
C LEU A 498 -5.67 25.80 19.20
N VAL A 499 -4.62 25.51 18.44
CA VAL A 499 -4.20 24.12 18.18
C VAL A 499 -3.71 23.42 19.45
N LYS A 500 -3.03 24.16 20.34
CA LYS A 500 -2.63 23.62 21.65
C LYS A 500 -3.86 23.29 22.49
N GLN A 501 -4.88 24.15 22.52
CA GLN A 501 -6.14 23.90 23.21
C GLN A 501 -6.83 22.66 22.66
N ASP A 502 -6.92 22.50 21.34
CA ASP A 502 -7.52 21.31 20.71
C ASP A 502 -6.76 20.02 21.04
N LEU A 503 -5.44 20.08 21.21
CA LEU A 503 -4.65 18.92 21.64
C LEU A 503 -4.91 18.56 23.12
N LEU A 504 -4.93 19.56 24.00
CA LEU A 504 -4.97 19.34 25.45
C LEU A 504 -6.39 19.13 25.99
N ASP A 505 -7.35 19.92 25.51
CA ASP A 505 -8.65 20.09 26.16
C ASP A 505 -9.82 19.48 25.36
N ASP A 506 -9.64 19.15 24.07
CA ASP A 506 -10.69 18.49 23.29
C ASP A 506 -10.99 17.09 23.86
N LYS A 507 -12.21 16.60 23.68
CA LYS A 507 -12.62 15.25 24.10
C LYS A 507 -12.48 14.24 22.99
N GLU A 508 -12.47 14.71 21.74
CA GLU A 508 -12.54 13.90 20.55
C GLU A 508 -11.12 13.48 20.13
N MET A 509 -10.83 12.19 20.20
CA MET A 509 -9.52 11.65 19.87
C MET A 509 -9.03 12.05 18.46
N PRO A 510 -9.85 12.02 17.39
CA PRO A 510 -9.35 12.38 16.06
C PRO A 510 -8.99 13.87 15.93
N VAL A 511 -9.61 14.75 16.74
CA VAL A 511 -9.21 16.17 16.82
C VAL A 511 -7.83 16.29 17.45
N LYS A 512 -7.59 15.61 18.58
CA LYS A 512 -6.27 15.60 19.24
C LYS A 512 -5.15 15.12 18.32
N VAL A 513 -5.41 14.08 17.53
CA VAL A 513 -4.43 13.54 16.55
C VAL A 513 -4.06 14.59 15.51
N GLU A 514 -5.05 15.25 14.89
CA GLU A 514 -4.78 16.30 13.90
C GLU A 514 -4.12 17.53 14.54
N ALA A 515 -4.53 17.91 15.75
CA ALA A 515 -3.95 19.00 16.51
C ALA A 515 -2.46 18.72 16.85
N ALA A 516 -2.12 17.49 17.23
CA ALA A 516 -0.74 17.06 17.48
C ALA A 516 0.16 17.27 16.25
N ILE A 517 -0.31 16.84 15.08
CA ILE A 517 0.43 16.96 13.81
C ILE A 517 0.56 18.44 13.40
N ALA A 518 -0.52 19.21 13.53
CA ALA A 518 -0.54 20.64 13.25
C ALA A 518 0.44 21.40 14.17
N LEU A 519 0.39 21.13 15.48
CA LEU A 519 1.25 21.79 16.46
C LEU A 519 2.73 21.52 16.18
N GLN A 520 3.08 20.26 15.95
CA GLN A 520 4.45 19.88 15.64
C GLN A 520 4.96 20.56 14.37
N THR A 521 4.14 20.62 13.32
CA THR A 521 4.55 21.24 12.06
C THR A 521 4.68 22.76 12.17
N LEU A 522 3.80 23.44 12.90
CA LEU A 522 3.95 24.86 13.23
C LEU A 522 5.24 25.14 14.01
N VAL A 523 5.51 24.37 15.07
CA VAL A 523 6.73 24.47 15.89
C VAL A 523 8.00 24.23 15.07
N SER A 524 7.95 23.30 14.11
CA SER A 524 9.13 22.95 13.30
C SER A 524 9.44 24.00 12.24
N ASN A 525 8.41 24.66 11.69
CA ASN A 525 8.56 25.60 10.59
C ASN A 525 8.65 27.07 11.04
N GLN A 526 8.29 27.39 12.29
CA GLN A 526 8.23 28.77 12.79
C GLN A 526 8.92 28.94 14.15
N GLU A 527 9.91 29.84 14.22
CA GLU A 527 10.73 30.02 15.43
C GLU A 527 9.93 30.58 16.62
N GLN A 528 9.03 31.54 16.36
CA GLN A 528 8.21 32.15 17.42
C GLN A 528 7.21 31.16 18.04
N ALA A 529 6.70 30.20 17.25
CA ALA A 529 5.83 29.14 17.75
C ALA A 529 6.52 28.28 18.84
N LYS A 530 7.85 28.09 18.73
CA LYS A 530 8.63 27.37 19.74
C LYS A 530 8.59 28.06 21.09
N LEU A 531 8.68 29.39 21.10
CA LEU A 531 8.68 30.18 22.32
C LEU A 531 7.31 30.15 23.01
N TYR A 532 6.23 30.14 22.25
CA TYR A 532 4.87 30.11 22.80
C TYR A 532 4.50 28.76 23.44
N ILE A 533 5.02 27.65 22.90
CA ILE A 533 4.76 26.30 23.44
C ILE A 533 5.73 25.90 24.54
N ARG A 534 6.91 26.51 24.63
CA ARG A 534 7.92 26.21 25.66
C ARG A 534 7.37 26.12 27.11
N PRO A 535 6.47 27.01 27.58
CA PRO A 535 5.89 26.90 28.92
C PRO A 535 4.94 25.71 29.09
N TYR A 536 4.34 25.24 28.00
CA TYR A 536 3.33 24.19 27.95
C TYR A 536 3.87 22.86 27.42
N ILE A 537 5.18 22.73 27.22
CA ILE A 537 5.75 21.54 26.59
C ILE A 537 5.52 20.27 27.42
N ARG A 538 5.56 20.38 28.76
CA ARG A 538 5.28 19.24 29.65
C ARG A 538 3.87 18.68 29.45
N PRO A 539 2.78 19.47 29.59
CA PRO A 539 1.43 18.95 29.35
C PRO A 539 1.22 18.49 27.91
N VAL A 540 1.75 19.22 26.91
CA VAL A 540 1.70 18.81 25.50
C VAL A 540 2.30 17.42 25.29
N MET A 541 3.49 17.18 25.82
CA MET A 541 4.17 15.89 25.65
C MET A 541 3.50 14.75 26.44
N GLN A 542 2.94 15.03 27.61
CA GLN A 542 2.15 14.04 28.36
C GLN A 542 0.92 13.61 27.55
N GLU A 543 0.20 14.57 26.96
CA GLU A 543 -0.97 14.28 26.14
C GLU A 543 -0.60 13.56 24.85
N LEU A 544 0.50 13.95 24.17
CA LEU A 544 0.99 13.23 22.99
C LEU A 544 1.29 11.75 23.29
N LEU A 545 1.90 11.45 24.44
CA LEU A 545 2.15 10.07 24.87
C LEU A 545 0.84 9.31 25.14
N HIS A 546 -0.15 9.97 25.70
CA HIS A 546 -1.48 9.40 25.88
C HIS A 546 -2.13 9.07 24.53
N VAL A 547 -2.18 10.03 23.60
CA VAL A 547 -2.79 9.86 22.27
C VAL A 547 -2.13 8.72 21.49
N ILE A 548 -0.80 8.60 21.51
CA ILE A 548 -0.10 7.48 20.85
C ILE A 548 -0.51 6.13 21.45
N ARG A 549 -0.60 6.05 22.78
CA ARG A 549 -0.95 4.81 23.48
C ARG A 549 -2.35 4.33 23.10
N GLU A 550 -3.31 5.24 22.97
CA GLU A 550 -4.69 4.88 22.66
C GLU A 550 -4.91 4.63 21.16
N THR A 551 -4.23 5.37 20.27
CA THR A 551 -4.46 5.28 18.82
C THR A 551 -3.60 4.22 18.11
N GLU A 552 -2.43 3.90 18.66
CA GLU A 552 -1.41 3.08 18.01
C GLU A 552 -0.98 3.63 16.63
N ASN A 553 -1.03 4.96 16.46
CA ASN A 553 -0.71 5.62 15.19
C ASN A 553 0.81 5.90 15.05
N ASP A 554 1.43 5.34 14.00
CA ASP A 554 2.87 5.50 13.70
C ASP A 554 3.29 6.93 13.31
N ASP A 555 2.41 7.76 12.76
CA ASP A 555 2.74 9.14 12.40
C ASP A 555 2.96 10.02 13.63
N LEU A 556 2.24 9.73 14.71
CA LEU A 556 2.41 10.45 15.98
C LEU A 556 3.74 10.14 16.67
N THR A 557 4.32 8.97 16.39
CA THR A 557 5.70 8.64 16.81
C THR A 557 6.69 9.65 16.22
N ASN A 558 6.54 10.00 14.94
CA ASN A 558 7.37 11.03 14.30
C ASN A 558 7.13 12.42 14.91
N VAL A 559 5.90 12.70 15.34
CA VAL A 559 5.55 13.95 16.03
C VAL A 559 6.32 14.08 17.35
N ILE A 560 6.28 13.06 18.21
CA ILE A 560 7.01 13.04 19.49
C ILE A 560 8.51 13.19 19.26
N GLN A 561 9.08 12.45 18.32
CA GLN A 561 10.51 12.52 18.05
C GLN A 561 10.95 13.95 17.68
N LYS A 562 10.20 14.62 16.80
CA LYS A 562 10.52 16.00 16.41
C LYS A 562 10.34 16.98 17.56
N MET A 563 9.30 16.82 18.38
CA MET A 563 9.10 17.65 19.56
C MET A 563 10.24 17.49 20.58
N ILE A 564 10.72 16.25 20.80
CA ILE A 564 11.88 15.98 21.67
C ILE A 564 13.15 16.67 21.15
N CYS A 565 13.39 16.61 19.84
CA CYS A 565 14.54 17.26 19.23
C CYS A 565 14.49 18.79 19.37
N VAL A 566 13.30 19.40 19.29
CA VAL A 566 13.14 20.85 19.40
C VAL A 566 13.30 21.36 20.84
N TYR A 567 12.76 20.63 21.83
CA TYR A 567 12.75 21.06 23.25
C TYR A 567 13.68 20.24 24.14
N ASN A 568 14.86 19.90 23.62
CA ASN A 568 15.77 18.96 24.26
C ASN A 568 16.12 19.27 25.74
N GLN A 569 16.27 20.55 26.09
CA GLN A 569 16.59 20.99 27.45
C GLN A 569 15.44 20.73 28.42
N GLU A 570 14.23 21.09 28.03
CA GLU A 570 13.01 20.87 28.80
C GLU A 570 12.72 19.37 28.90
N MET A 571 12.89 18.64 27.79
CA MET A 571 12.69 17.19 27.75
C MET A 571 13.64 16.47 28.68
N ALA A 572 14.91 16.87 28.77
CA ALA A 572 15.87 16.25 29.68
C ALA A 572 15.44 16.36 31.14
N ALA A 573 14.83 17.48 31.55
CA ALA A 573 14.35 17.71 32.91
C ALA A 573 13.12 16.86 33.27
N ILE A 574 12.36 16.40 32.27
CA ILE A 574 11.10 15.66 32.47
C ILE A 574 11.19 14.20 32.00
N ALA A 575 12.32 13.80 31.41
CA ALA A 575 12.54 12.49 30.82
C ALA A 575 12.33 11.33 31.80
N VAL A 576 12.78 11.48 33.04
CA VAL A 576 12.65 10.42 34.07
C VAL A 576 11.18 10.13 34.38
N ASP A 577 10.40 11.19 34.62
CA ASP A 577 8.96 11.12 34.89
C ASP A 577 8.19 10.54 33.70
N MET A 578 8.51 10.99 32.47
CA MET A 578 7.91 10.43 31.25
C MET A 578 8.25 8.95 31.04
N THR A 579 9.50 8.55 31.28
CA THR A 579 9.93 7.16 31.13
C THR A 579 9.24 6.28 32.17
N GLN A 580 9.03 6.76 33.39
CA GLN A 580 8.28 6.04 34.44
C GLN A 580 6.80 5.87 34.06
N ASN A 581 6.17 6.91 33.51
CA ASN A 581 4.78 6.85 33.03
C ASN A 581 4.62 5.88 31.84
N LEU A 582 5.64 5.74 31.00
CA LEU A 582 5.69 4.74 29.92
C LEU A 582 5.88 3.31 30.45
N VAL A 583 6.64 3.12 31.53
CA VAL A 583 6.94 1.80 32.13
C VAL A 583 5.77 1.24 32.94
N GLY A 584 4.99 2.09 33.61
CA GLY A 584 3.86 1.69 34.46
C GLY A 584 2.56 1.30 33.72
N GLY A 585 2.46 1.56 32.42
CA GLY A 585 1.20 1.50 31.66
C GLY A 585 0.79 0.15 31.05
N ALA A 586 1.66 -0.59 30.34
CA ALA A 586 1.39 -1.95 29.83
C ALA A 586 2.61 -2.55 29.09
N GLN A 587 2.71 -3.89 29.07
CA GLN A 587 3.82 -4.68 28.52
C GLN A 587 3.96 -4.72 26.97
N LEU A 588 3.06 -4.10 26.19
CA LEU A 588 3.00 -4.30 24.73
C LEU A 588 3.64 -3.18 23.88
N ALA A 589 3.77 -1.94 24.37
CA ALA A 589 4.39 -0.83 23.63
C ALA A 589 5.91 -0.63 23.91
N ARG A 590 6.54 -1.58 24.59
CA ARG A 590 7.86 -1.42 25.23
C ARG A 590 9.06 -1.32 24.28
N GLY A 591 8.98 -1.80 23.04
CA GLY A 591 10.15 -1.85 22.14
C GLY A 591 10.42 -0.50 21.47
N ALA A 592 9.49 -0.07 20.62
CA ALA A 592 9.71 1.07 19.72
C ALA A 592 9.79 2.43 20.46
N ILE A 593 8.90 2.67 21.44
CA ILE A 593 8.87 3.95 22.16
C ILE A 593 10.07 4.07 23.10
N PHE A 594 10.46 2.98 23.77
CA PHE A 594 11.65 2.97 24.61
C PHE A 594 12.93 3.10 23.79
N ASP A 595 13.07 2.38 22.66
CA ASP A 595 14.22 2.52 21.76
C ASP A 595 14.29 3.92 21.12
N MET A 596 13.14 4.57 20.86
CA MET A 596 13.06 5.93 20.33
C MET A 596 13.47 6.99 21.36
N PHE A 597 12.95 6.91 22.59
CA PHE A 597 13.38 7.76 23.69
C PHE A 597 14.85 7.51 24.00
N TYR A 598 15.27 6.25 24.11
CA TYR A 598 16.66 5.88 24.37
C TYR A 598 17.60 6.36 23.26
N SER A 599 17.25 6.21 21.98
CA SER A 599 18.05 6.69 20.85
C SER A 599 18.15 8.22 20.81
N SER A 600 17.03 8.92 20.97
CA SER A 600 16.98 10.39 20.92
C SER A 600 17.68 11.03 22.12
N VAL A 601 17.46 10.47 23.32
CA VAL A 601 18.08 10.92 24.57
C VAL A 601 19.56 10.52 24.61
N SER A 602 19.94 9.33 24.15
CA SER A 602 21.35 8.93 24.02
C SER A 602 22.09 9.83 23.03
N GLN A 603 21.49 10.22 21.91
CA GLN A 603 22.09 11.20 21.00
C GLN A 603 22.33 12.56 21.68
N LEU A 604 21.44 12.96 22.60
CA LEU A 604 21.59 14.20 23.37
C LEU A 604 22.70 14.11 24.44
N PHE A 605 22.85 12.97 25.12
CA PHE A 605 23.90 12.76 26.13
C PHE A 605 25.28 12.45 25.52
N PHE A 606 25.36 11.92 24.30
CA PHE A 606 26.61 11.55 23.63
C PHE A 606 27.04 12.48 22.47
N ALA A 607 26.28 13.52 22.15
CA ALA A 607 26.68 14.53 21.16
C ALA A 607 27.89 15.36 21.68
N ARG A 608 29.10 15.01 21.24
CA ARG A 608 30.27 15.90 21.38
C ARG A 608 30.03 17.20 20.59
N PRO A 609 30.36 18.38 21.14
CA PRO A 609 30.26 19.63 20.40
C PRO A 609 31.23 19.64 19.19
N PRO A 610 30.91 20.38 18.12
CA PRO A 610 31.76 20.44 16.93
C PRO A 610 33.12 21.04 17.28
N LEU A 611 34.19 20.37 16.82
CA LEU A 611 35.59 20.75 16.99
C LEU A 611 35.87 22.11 16.33
N GLY A 612 35.65 23.20 17.07
CA GLY A 612 36.28 24.48 16.82
C GLY A 612 37.78 24.39 17.14
N LYS A 613 38.62 24.65 16.12
CA LYS A 613 40.07 24.94 16.16
C LYS A 613 40.75 24.77 17.53
N ARG A 614 41.35 23.61 17.79
CA ARG A 614 42.40 23.49 18.81
C ARG A 614 43.68 24.16 18.29
N LYS A 615 43.95 25.37 18.77
CA LYS A 615 45.34 25.81 19.00
C LYS A 615 45.84 25.05 20.22
N CYS A 616 47.03 24.47 20.08
CA CYS A 616 47.77 23.80 21.13
C CYS A 616 47.96 24.72 22.34
N PHE A 617 47.57 24.26 23.52
CA PHE A 617 48.25 24.59 24.77
C PHE A 617 48.34 23.32 25.61
N ALA A 618 49.55 22.80 25.71
CA ALA A 618 49.95 21.86 26.74
C ALA A 618 50.17 22.68 28.01
N LEU A 619 49.61 22.22 29.13
CA LEU A 619 50.12 22.52 30.47
C LEU A 619 49.62 21.41 31.41
N CYS A 620 50.58 20.71 32.00
CA CYS A 620 50.42 19.74 33.06
C CYS A 620 50.00 20.45 34.35
N ASP A 621 49.01 19.93 35.08
CA ASP A 621 49.06 19.88 36.55
C ASP A 621 48.00 18.90 37.11
N PRO A 622 48.32 18.03 38.09
CA PRO A 622 47.37 17.12 38.72
C PRO A 622 46.84 17.75 40.01
N GLY A 623 45.56 18.11 40.04
CA GLY A 623 44.95 18.62 41.26
C GLY A 623 43.47 18.89 41.08
N VAL A 624 42.71 18.55 42.12
CA VAL A 624 41.25 18.75 42.26
C VAL A 624 40.40 17.62 41.68
N GLY A 625 40.57 16.42 42.27
CA GLY A 625 39.47 15.50 42.46
C GLY A 625 38.93 15.66 43.88
N GLN A 626 37.70 16.13 44.05
CA GLN A 626 36.82 15.84 45.19
C GLN A 626 35.39 16.37 44.91
N HIS A 627 34.41 15.59 45.35
CA HIS A 627 32.96 15.82 45.33
C HIS A 627 32.19 15.48 44.04
N LEU A 628 31.94 14.18 43.80
CA LEU A 628 30.65 13.55 44.14
C LEU A 628 30.72 12.06 43.77
N ALA A 629 30.97 11.20 44.75
CA ALA A 629 30.77 9.76 44.65
C ALA A 629 29.78 9.38 45.75
N VAL A 630 28.52 9.16 45.38
CA VAL A 630 27.59 8.38 46.20
C VAL A 630 27.56 6.96 45.64
N ARG A 631 28.02 6.07 46.50
CA ARG A 631 28.18 4.62 46.41
C ARG A 631 26.96 3.89 45.84
N LEU A 632 27.21 2.97 44.90
CA LEU A 632 26.55 1.68 44.85
C LEU A 632 27.65 0.60 44.70
N HIS A 633 27.92 -0.13 45.77
CA HIS A 633 28.81 -1.29 45.79
C HIS A 633 28.10 -2.43 46.51
N THR A 634 27.82 -3.53 45.79
CA THR A 634 27.71 -4.92 46.27
C THR A 634 28.00 -5.87 45.09
N THR A 635 29.29 -6.24 44.96
CA THR A 635 29.97 -7.51 44.54
C THR A 635 29.25 -8.64 43.77
N PRO A 636 29.96 -9.61 43.10
CA PRO A 636 31.37 -9.67 42.60
C PRO A 636 31.49 -10.23 41.12
N PRO A 637 32.71 -10.43 40.55
CA PRO A 637 32.90 -10.67 39.11
C PRO A 637 32.97 -12.16 38.72
N LEU A 638 32.56 -12.49 37.50
CA LEU A 638 32.83 -13.79 36.86
C LEU A 638 33.55 -13.56 35.52
N SER A 639 34.85 -13.80 35.55
CA SER A 639 35.70 -14.10 34.40
C SER A 639 35.56 -15.58 34.05
N LEU A 640 35.24 -15.92 32.80
CA LEU A 640 35.93 -16.94 31.96
C LEU A 640 35.14 -17.28 30.68
N LEU A 641 35.91 -17.31 29.59
CA LEU A 641 35.77 -18.13 28.37
C LEU A 641 34.62 -17.79 27.40
N LEU A 642 34.98 -17.11 26.31
CA LEU A 642 35.04 -17.77 25.00
C LEU A 642 35.90 -16.94 24.03
N THR A 643 36.99 -17.58 23.63
CA THR A 643 37.96 -17.22 22.61
C THR A 643 37.29 -17.08 21.23
N GLN A 644 37.63 -16.01 20.49
CA GLN A 644 37.47 -15.96 19.03
C GLN A 644 38.80 -15.58 18.36
N PRO A 645 39.10 -16.11 17.16
CA PRO A 645 40.44 -16.09 16.60
C PRO A 645 40.75 -14.78 15.89
N ARG A 646 42.00 -14.34 16.04
CA ARG A 646 42.62 -13.25 15.27
C ARG A 646 42.75 -13.70 13.80
N VAL A 647 42.17 -12.93 12.88
CA VAL A 647 42.62 -12.91 11.49
C VAL A 647 43.49 -11.68 11.30
N THR A 648 44.79 -11.92 11.24
CA THR A 648 45.83 -11.01 10.74
C THR A 648 45.70 -10.91 9.22
N VAL A 649 45.54 -9.70 8.69
CA VAL A 649 45.81 -9.42 7.27
C VAL A 649 47.01 -8.49 7.23
N ASP A 650 48.10 -9.05 6.73
CA ASP A 650 49.41 -8.42 6.59
C ASP A 650 49.44 -7.52 5.34
N ARG A 651 50.17 -6.41 5.44
CA ARG A 651 50.37 -5.44 4.38
C ARG A 651 51.66 -5.79 3.64
N SER A 652 51.61 -6.01 2.32
CA SER A 652 52.73 -5.62 1.44
C SER A 652 52.39 -5.67 -0.05
N SER A 653 53.05 -4.74 -0.76
CA SER A 653 53.19 -4.59 -2.21
C SER A 653 52.07 -3.88 -2.98
N CYS A 654 52.27 -2.58 -3.20
CA CYS A 654 52.18 -1.98 -4.53
C CYS A 654 53.06 -0.72 -4.51
N ARG A 655 54.20 -0.79 -5.20
CA ARG A 655 55.06 0.34 -5.55
C ARG A 655 54.90 0.59 -7.06
N ASP A 656 55.00 1.87 -7.38
CA ASP A 656 55.42 2.49 -8.63
C ASP A 656 54.42 2.62 -9.78
N GLY A 657 54.35 3.85 -10.31
CA GLY A 657 53.93 4.12 -11.68
C GLY A 657 53.12 5.40 -11.89
N ASP A 658 53.81 6.55 -11.94
CA ASP A 658 53.31 7.86 -12.38
C ASP A 658 52.45 7.83 -13.66
N SER A 659 51.43 8.68 -13.74
CA SER A 659 51.48 9.87 -14.61
C SER A 659 50.13 10.61 -14.77
N LYS A 660 50.19 11.92 -14.48
CA LYS A 660 49.65 13.06 -15.25
C LYS A 660 48.11 13.28 -15.37
N VAL A 661 47.76 14.46 -14.84
CA VAL A 661 47.06 15.59 -15.50
C VAL A 661 45.61 15.90 -15.07
N SER A 662 45.56 16.99 -14.29
CA SER A 662 44.69 18.17 -14.33
C SER A 662 43.16 18.05 -14.21
N GLY A 663 42.67 18.74 -13.18
CA GLY A 663 41.77 19.88 -13.36
C GLY A 663 40.28 19.58 -13.54
N CYS A 664 39.49 19.88 -12.50
CA CYS A 664 38.34 20.77 -12.63
C CYS A 664 37.71 21.07 -11.25
N TYR A 665 37.85 22.32 -10.82
CA TYR A 665 36.94 22.96 -9.88
C TYR A 665 35.73 23.51 -10.65
N LYS A 666 34.58 23.56 -9.97
CA LYS A 666 33.30 24.25 -10.29
C LYS A 666 32.33 23.53 -11.23
N LEU A 667 31.22 23.06 -10.66
CA LEU A 667 29.84 23.50 -10.98
C LEU A 667 28.84 22.82 -10.04
N CYS A 668 28.41 23.55 -9.00
CA CYS A 668 27.04 23.43 -8.51
C CYS A 668 26.18 24.28 -9.45
N ASP A 669 25.28 23.66 -10.22
CA ASP A 669 23.88 24.08 -10.28
C ASP A 669 23.02 23.10 -11.13
N ARG A 670 21.77 22.92 -10.67
CA ARG A 670 20.58 22.42 -11.40
C ARG A 670 20.33 20.90 -11.57
N THR A 671 19.18 20.53 -11.01
CA THR A 671 18.10 19.63 -11.51
C THR A 671 18.26 18.12 -11.41
N ASP A 672 17.52 17.56 -10.44
CA ASP A 672 16.51 16.49 -10.56
C ASP A 672 16.83 15.28 -11.47
N ASN A 673 17.16 14.14 -10.83
CA ASN A 673 16.83 12.75 -11.21
C ASN A 673 17.93 11.76 -10.77
N ARG A 674 17.80 11.12 -9.60
CA ARG A 674 18.33 9.75 -9.33
C ARG A 674 17.59 9.04 -8.18
N LYS A 675 16.44 8.43 -8.49
CA LYS A 675 15.99 7.17 -7.87
C LYS A 675 16.09 6.12 -9.00
N PRO A 676 17.20 5.38 -9.15
CA PRO A 676 17.20 3.99 -8.68
C PRO A 676 18.63 3.43 -8.44
N ILE A 677 19.21 3.62 -7.25
CA ILE A 677 20.46 2.93 -6.83
C ILE A 677 20.33 2.35 -5.40
N VAL A 678 19.32 2.78 -4.63
CA VAL A 678 19.14 2.35 -3.24
C VAL A 678 18.53 0.93 -3.14
N ASP A 679 17.67 0.54 -4.08
CA ASP A 679 16.99 -0.76 -4.04
C ASP A 679 17.91 -1.96 -4.40
N GLN A 680 19.00 -1.71 -5.13
CA GLN A 680 19.95 -2.76 -5.53
C GLN A 680 20.98 -3.06 -4.43
N ILE A 681 21.28 -2.08 -3.57
CA ILE A 681 22.17 -2.24 -2.41
C ILE A 681 21.40 -2.88 -1.24
N PHE A 682 20.11 -2.61 -1.11
CA PHE A 682 19.27 -3.21 -0.06
C PHE A 682 19.06 -4.72 -0.26
N PHE A 683 18.98 -5.19 -1.52
CA PHE A 683 18.81 -6.62 -1.83
C PHE A 683 20.09 -7.45 -1.72
N GLN A 684 21.28 -6.87 -1.89
CA GLN A 684 22.56 -7.58 -1.74
C GLN A 684 23.01 -7.72 -0.27
N ALA A 685 22.54 -6.85 0.62
CA ALA A 685 22.87 -6.90 2.05
C ALA A 685 22.08 -7.98 2.82
N LEU A 686 20.88 -8.36 2.36
CA LEU A 686 20.03 -9.37 3.01
C LEU A 686 20.43 -10.83 2.68
N SER A 687 21.32 -11.05 1.72
CA SER A 687 21.74 -12.39 1.27
C SER A 687 23.01 -12.94 1.93
N ARG A 688 23.59 -12.27 2.93
CA ARG A 688 24.88 -12.70 3.56
C ARG A 688 24.89 -12.88 5.08
N CYS A 689 23.75 -12.83 5.76
CA CYS A 689 23.70 -13.12 7.21
C CYS A 689 22.76 -14.30 7.52
N HIS A 690 23.32 -15.51 7.59
CA HIS A 690 22.69 -16.64 8.24
C HIS A 690 22.94 -16.58 9.75
N LEU A 691 21.93 -16.21 10.55
CA LEU A 691 21.71 -16.61 11.95
C LEU A 691 20.33 -16.08 12.42
N ARG A 692 19.50 -16.96 13.01
CA ARG A 692 18.06 -16.72 13.28
C ARG A 692 17.81 -15.76 14.47
N PRO A 693 16.70 -15.00 14.51
CA PRO A 693 16.46 -13.93 15.50
C PRO A 693 15.91 -14.38 16.87
N HIS A 694 15.53 -15.66 17.05
CA HIS A 694 14.71 -16.10 18.19
C HIS A 694 15.45 -16.58 19.46
N VAL A 695 16.78 -16.47 19.53
CA VAL A 695 17.58 -16.97 20.69
C VAL A 695 18.19 -15.82 21.52
N LYS A 696 17.99 -14.56 21.14
CA LYS A 696 18.46 -13.40 21.93
C LYS A 696 17.44 -12.84 22.92
N PHE A 697 16.18 -13.28 22.87
CA PHE A 697 15.11 -12.72 23.70
C PHE A 697 14.86 -13.45 25.02
N SER A 698 15.29 -14.70 25.17
CA SER A 698 15.08 -15.48 26.39
C SER A 698 16.19 -15.30 27.44
N HIS A 699 17.36 -14.77 27.06
CA HIS A 699 18.48 -14.60 27.99
C HIS A 699 18.61 -13.20 28.61
N LEU A 700 17.83 -12.22 28.15
CA LEU A 700 17.83 -10.85 28.72
C LEU A 700 16.70 -10.62 29.73
N LEU A 701 15.67 -11.48 29.75
CA LEU A 701 14.50 -11.37 30.63
C LEU A 701 14.68 -11.96 32.03
N ILE A 702 15.77 -12.70 32.28
CA ILE A 702 16.08 -13.31 33.59
C ILE A 702 17.12 -12.48 34.37
N THR A 703 17.74 -11.47 33.76
CA THR A 703 18.74 -10.62 34.42
C THR A 703 18.17 -9.28 34.91
N CYS A 704 16.85 -9.08 34.79
CA CYS A 704 16.13 -7.89 35.26
C CYS A 704 14.86 -8.21 36.06
N ALA A 705 14.66 -9.47 36.47
CA ALA A 705 13.79 -9.87 37.57
C ALA A 705 14.69 -10.34 38.72
#